data_AF-A0AAD9GNM1-F1
#
_entry.id   AF-A0AAD9GNM1-F1
#
_cell.length_a   1.000
_cell.length_b   1.000
_cell.length_c   1.000
_cell.angle_alpha   90.00
_cell.angle_beta   90.00
_cell.angle_gamma   90.00
#
_symmetry.space_group_name_H-M   'P 1'
#
loop_
_entity.id
_entity.type
_entity.pdbx_description
1 polymer ?
#
loop_
_entity_poly.entity_id
_entity_poly.type
_entity_poly.pdbx_seq_one_letter_code
_entity_poly.pdbx_strand_id
1 'polypeptide(L)'
;MSTKQVLQHAACGRTTAWANNDERPELQTLHGRILRVVLLWYLFGLWIIGLASFIGMWLFSGFCVLRSVWSVVQHGGNWDVAIPLPFAVQLYLAVTVLYESYQFLTRDSLHMWPLMRNMARYVFLHYPYFRLNAVVFETREEEKKNEKKQEPEQEKDSDATTDDKDTSDDSGHFDATTAIAAIEENDVTPYVEPNKRALFTFHPHGVLTCGFSFNGAHHMAFKRSECRWISAENLFYFPIMRDILHWMEFSSSTKASMQSIMKTNQNLCLLPGGFEEATIYQRGKHRVYIKKRFGFIKLALQHGYDVYPAYTFGEEYTYHAFPYLERLRLQLNRFRIPGAIFFGIPSCFYMPRSDVDLITVVGKPLHLPRVENPNRDLVKEYHDKYIEALRNLFDNYKGVYAVDPDAKLEHAAAGRSPLWPNNNAVPELQTLRGYVGRRFLLWSLFGLWIFGLGAYIVMWLYSALCVIRWVWTAVQMGWTQATPPPMSVQAYIAFTIVYESYHYVTRDSLHLWPRMRRLARYILLHYPYFRLNVTIFEERELQKQKMQAKEENATNIDMKHLSPAAAIKAVEENDITPFVETGTKNLFAFHPHGALTCGFSFNGAYHMGFERSACRWLSAENLFWFPLVRDILNWMEYSSCAKVNMLKFMRRDQNVSIIPGGFEEATLFQRGKHRLYLKKRFGFIKIALQHGYNLHPVYTFGEEYTYHVFPYLQTLRLQLNRFRVPGILFFGEASCFYMPRNDVDLITVVGKPLCLPRIEHPTKEDVQKYHAQYMEALKDLFDNYKGVYAVDPNATLEIF
;
A
#
# COMPACT_ATOMS: atom_id res chain seq x y z
N MET A 1 -41.97 26.91 10.55
CA MET A 1 -41.09 25.85 11.11
C MET A 1 -40.81 26.23 12.55
N SER A 2 -41.00 25.32 13.50
CA SER A 2 -40.68 25.60 14.91
C SER A 2 -39.16 25.69 15.08
N THR A 3 -38.70 26.40 16.10
CA THR A 3 -37.28 26.55 16.45
C THR A 3 -36.58 25.19 16.63
N LYS A 4 -37.32 24.14 17.06
CA LYS A 4 -36.84 22.75 17.14
C LYS A 4 -36.58 22.12 15.75
N GLN A 5 -37.35 22.46 14.70
CA GLN A 5 -37.12 21.97 13.32
C GLN A 5 -35.96 22.68 12.63
N VAL A 6 -35.69 23.95 12.95
CA VAL A 6 -34.51 24.67 12.42
C VAL A 6 -33.22 24.07 12.99
N LEU A 7 -33.23 23.66 14.26
CA LEU A 7 -32.07 23.03 14.92
C LEU A 7 -31.80 21.59 14.42
N GLN A 8 -32.83 20.80 14.11
CA GLN A 8 -32.64 19.48 13.48
C GLN A 8 -32.01 19.54 12.07
N HIS A 9 -32.10 20.69 11.39
CA HIS A 9 -31.43 20.93 10.10
C HIS A 9 -30.13 21.77 10.23
N ALA A 10 -29.81 22.30 11.41
CA ALA A 10 -28.63 23.13 11.64
C ALA A 10 -27.34 22.31 11.92
N ALA A 11 -27.45 21.03 12.24
CA ALA A 11 -26.31 20.19 12.63
C ALA A 11 -25.57 19.52 11.45
N CYS A 12 -25.61 20.10 10.24
CA CYS A 12 -25.01 19.50 9.04
C CYS A 12 -24.02 20.44 8.35
N GLY A 13 -22.85 20.69 8.96
CA GLY A 13 -21.60 21.13 8.32
C GLY A 13 -21.56 22.41 7.47
N ARG A 14 -22.69 23.05 7.14
CA ARG A 14 -22.84 24.27 6.32
C ARG A 14 -24.17 24.96 6.65
N THR A 15 -24.17 25.73 7.72
CA THR A 15 -25.34 26.47 8.19
C THR A 15 -25.15 27.97 7.92
N THR A 16 -26.26 28.70 7.73
CA THR A 16 -26.27 30.17 7.70
C THR A 16 -26.19 30.79 9.10
N ALA A 17 -26.31 29.98 10.16
CA ALA A 17 -26.19 30.43 11.55
C ALA A 17 -24.72 30.59 11.97
N TRP A 18 -23.80 29.84 11.36
CA TRP A 18 -22.36 29.99 11.64
C TRP A 18 -21.79 31.27 11.01
N ALA A 19 -20.85 31.88 11.72
CA ALA A 19 -20.16 33.07 11.25
C ALA A 19 -19.53 32.84 9.86
N ASN A 20 -19.90 33.69 8.92
CA ASN A 20 -19.38 33.65 7.56
C ASN A 20 -18.29 34.70 7.38
N ASN A 21 -17.05 34.26 7.24
CA ASN A 21 -15.92 35.16 6.99
C ASN A 21 -16.11 36.00 5.72
N ASP A 22 -16.84 35.50 4.72
CA ASP A 22 -17.13 36.27 3.52
C ASP A 22 -17.92 37.54 3.83
N GLU A 23 -18.73 37.58 4.89
CA GLU A 23 -19.58 38.73 5.24
C GLU A 23 -18.84 39.84 5.98
N ARG A 24 -17.58 39.63 6.37
CA ARG A 24 -16.80 40.64 7.11
C ARG A 24 -16.56 41.91 6.28
N PRO A 25 -16.86 43.11 6.81
CA PRO A 25 -16.73 44.36 6.06
C PRO A 25 -15.34 44.58 5.47
N GLU A 26 -14.28 44.25 6.20
CA GLU A 26 -12.90 44.38 5.76
C GLU A 26 -12.58 43.50 4.54
N LEU A 27 -13.21 42.33 4.42
CA LEU A 27 -13.04 41.38 3.31
C LEU A 27 -13.91 41.70 2.10
N GLN A 28 -14.87 42.60 2.24
CA GLN A 28 -15.68 43.08 1.12
C GLN A 28 -14.98 44.18 0.31
N THR A 29 -13.96 44.82 0.89
CA THR A 29 -13.12 45.80 0.18
C THR A 29 -12.20 45.13 -0.84
N LEU A 30 -11.83 45.84 -1.92
CA LEU A 30 -10.84 45.34 -2.90
C LEU A 30 -9.51 45.00 -2.22
N HIS A 31 -9.08 45.82 -1.26
CA HIS A 31 -7.87 45.60 -0.48
C HIS A 31 -7.92 44.30 0.33
N GLY A 32 -9.00 44.06 1.07
CA GLY A 32 -9.19 42.84 1.85
C GLY A 32 -9.28 41.59 0.97
N ARG A 33 -9.98 41.66 -0.17
CA ARG A 33 -10.04 40.56 -1.15
C ARG A 33 -8.66 40.22 -1.72
N ILE A 34 -7.86 41.23 -2.04
CA ILE A 34 -6.49 41.05 -2.52
C ILE A 34 -5.63 40.41 -1.41
N LEU A 35 -5.61 40.97 -0.20
CA LEU A 35 -4.80 40.45 0.91
C LEU A 35 -5.15 39.00 1.26
N ARG A 36 -6.45 38.66 1.25
CA ARG A 36 -6.97 37.31 1.46
C ARG A 36 -6.41 36.29 0.47
N VAL A 37 -6.12 36.70 -0.76
CA VAL A 37 -5.63 35.81 -1.84
C VAL A 37 -4.11 35.83 -1.95
N VAL A 38 -3.47 37.01 -1.82
CA VAL A 38 -2.04 37.20 -2.14
C VAL A 38 -1.13 36.36 -1.25
N LEU A 39 -1.36 36.29 0.06
CA LEU A 39 -0.49 35.51 0.95
C LEU A 39 -0.56 34.02 0.62
N LEU A 40 -1.76 33.51 0.35
CA LEU A 40 -1.96 32.11 0.01
C LEU A 40 -1.45 31.77 -1.37
N TRP A 41 -1.66 32.67 -2.32
CA TRP A 41 -1.08 32.57 -3.65
C TRP A 41 0.45 32.54 -3.56
N TYR A 42 1.06 33.34 -2.68
CA TYR A 42 2.50 33.31 -2.45
C TYR A 42 2.95 31.99 -1.83
N LEU A 43 2.30 31.51 -0.76
CA LEU A 43 2.69 30.27 -0.08
C LEU A 43 2.49 29.03 -0.96
N PHE A 44 1.29 28.83 -1.50
CA PHE A 44 0.99 27.69 -2.36
C PHE A 44 1.62 27.85 -3.76
N GLY A 45 1.75 29.06 -4.28
CA GLY A 45 2.40 29.35 -5.56
C GLY A 45 3.90 29.12 -5.51
N LEU A 46 4.60 29.56 -4.44
CA LEU A 46 6.00 29.18 -4.22
C LEU A 46 6.15 27.66 -4.12
N TRP A 47 5.20 27.00 -3.48
CA TRP A 47 5.24 25.56 -3.31
C TRP A 47 4.99 24.77 -4.60
N ILE A 48 4.10 25.23 -5.49
CA ILE A 48 3.82 24.52 -6.75
C ILE A 48 4.67 25.06 -7.90
N ILE A 49 4.58 26.36 -8.17
CA ILE A 49 5.28 27.01 -9.30
C ILE A 49 6.76 27.16 -8.99
N GLY A 50 7.11 27.60 -7.77
CA GLY A 50 8.52 27.75 -7.37
C GLY A 50 9.26 26.42 -7.41
N LEU A 51 8.62 25.37 -6.90
CA LEU A 51 9.14 24.00 -6.98
C LEU A 51 9.29 23.50 -8.42
N ALA A 52 8.27 23.63 -9.25
CA ALA A 52 8.33 23.23 -10.65
C ALA A 52 9.44 23.97 -11.41
N SER A 53 9.59 25.27 -11.13
CA SER A 53 10.63 26.12 -11.72
C SER A 53 12.03 25.68 -11.26
N PHE A 54 12.19 25.37 -9.97
CA PHE A 54 13.44 24.85 -9.41
C PHE A 54 13.81 23.50 -10.03
N ILE A 55 12.87 22.54 -10.06
CA ILE A 55 13.08 21.23 -10.69
C ILE A 55 13.43 21.40 -12.17
N GLY A 56 12.72 22.28 -12.88
CA GLY A 56 12.99 22.58 -14.29
C GLY A 56 14.41 23.12 -14.49
N MET A 57 14.82 24.10 -13.68
CA MET A 57 16.17 24.67 -13.74
C MET A 57 17.25 23.66 -13.34
N TRP A 58 16.97 22.81 -12.35
CA TRP A 58 17.87 21.75 -11.91
C TRP A 58 18.08 20.68 -12.98
N LEU A 59 17.01 20.20 -13.61
CA LEU A 59 17.07 19.25 -14.73
C LEU A 59 17.74 19.87 -15.96
N PHE A 60 17.43 21.12 -16.29
CA PHE A 60 18.06 21.84 -17.39
C PHE A 60 19.56 22.03 -17.15
N SER A 61 19.94 22.41 -15.94
CA SER A 61 21.34 22.52 -15.52
C SER A 61 22.06 21.18 -15.61
N GLY A 62 21.44 20.10 -15.12
CA GLY A 62 21.98 18.74 -15.21
C GLY A 62 22.18 18.28 -16.65
N PHE A 63 21.23 18.56 -17.54
CA PHE A 63 21.36 18.29 -18.98
C PHE A 63 22.51 19.09 -19.61
N CYS A 64 22.64 20.40 -19.30
CA CYS A 64 23.73 21.24 -19.79
C CYS A 64 25.10 20.75 -19.32
N VAL A 65 25.20 20.33 -18.05
CA VAL A 65 26.43 19.76 -17.47
C VAL A 65 26.77 18.43 -18.14
N LEU A 66 25.80 17.51 -18.26
CA LEU A 66 26.01 16.22 -18.94
C LEU A 66 26.44 16.41 -20.39
N ARG A 67 25.85 17.38 -21.11
CA ARG A 67 26.24 17.72 -22.48
C ARG A 67 27.67 18.25 -22.55
N SER A 68 28.05 19.13 -21.62
CA SER A 68 29.42 19.64 -21.52
C SER A 68 30.41 18.50 -21.23
N VAL A 69 30.14 17.64 -20.25
CA VAL A 69 30.98 16.47 -19.93
C VAL A 69 31.05 15.49 -21.10
N TRP A 70 29.94 15.22 -21.78
CA TRP A 70 29.90 14.35 -22.95
C TRP A 70 30.75 14.88 -24.10
N SER A 71 30.76 16.20 -24.33
CA SER A 71 31.67 16.81 -25.32
C SER A 71 33.14 16.56 -24.99
N VAL A 72 33.53 16.59 -23.72
CA VAL A 72 34.90 16.29 -23.29
C VAL A 72 35.25 14.83 -23.50
N VAL A 73 34.34 13.91 -23.16
CA VAL A 73 34.52 12.47 -23.36
C VAL A 73 34.68 12.13 -24.85
N GLN A 74 33.89 12.74 -25.73
CA GLN A 74 33.99 12.54 -27.18
C GLN A 74 35.35 12.99 -27.75
N HIS A 75 36.02 13.95 -27.10
CA HIS A 75 37.31 14.48 -27.53
C HIS A 75 38.47 13.97 -26.67
N GLY A 76 38.38 12.73 -26.19
CA GLY A 76 39.49 12.05 -25.50
C GLY A 76 39.84 12.63 -24.14
N GLY A 77 38.91 13.31 -23.47
CA GLY A 77 39.13 13.88 -22.13
C GLY A 77 39.67 15.32 -22.13
N ASN A 78 39.76 15.98 -23.29
CA ASN A 78 40.21 17.37 -23.35
C ASN A 78 39.09 18.34 -22.89
N TRP A 79 39.34 19.06 -21.78
CA TRP A 79 38.39 20.01 -21.21
C TRP A 79 38.34 21.36 -21.93
N ASP A 80 39.37 21.70 -22.72
CA ASP A 80 39.42 22.98 -23.45
C ASP A 80 38.38 23.07 -24.58
N VAL A 81 37.85 21.92 -25.01
CA VAL A 81 36.79 21.80 -26.02
C VAL A 81 35.40 21.56 -25.42
N ALA A 82 35.27 21.68 -24.09
CA ALA A 82 34.00 21.53 -23.41
C ALA A 82 32.99 22.58 -23.89
N ILE A 83 31.77 22.15 -24.22
CA ILE A 83 30.68 23.07 -24.51
C ILE A 83 30.40 23.91 -23.25
N PRO A 84 30.42 25.25 -23.31
CA PRO A 84 30.21 26.11 -22.15
C PRO A 84 28.75 26.05 -21.68
N LEU A 85 28.56 26.14 -20.36
CA LEU A 85 27.24 26.22 -19.75
C LEU A 85 26.58 27.58 -20.08
N PRO A 86 25.26 27.63 -20.35
CA PRO A 86 24.55 28.90 -20.50
C PRO A 86 24.71 29.79 -19.26
N PHE A 87 24.77 31.12 -19.44
CA PHE A 87 24.95 32.08 -18.33
C PHE A 87 23.91 31.90 -17.20
N ALA A 88 22.64 31.65 -17.56
CA ALA A 88 21.58 31.39 -16.58
C ALA A 88 21.86 30.16 -15.70
N VAL A 89 22.44 29.09 -16.27
CA VAL A 89 22.83 27.88 -15.54
C VAL A 89 24.03 28.17 -14.64
N GLN A 90 25.02 28.91 -15.13
CA GLN A 90 26.18 29.31 -14.31
C GLN A 90 25.76 30.14 -13.09
N LEU A 91 24.91 31.15 -13.30
CA LEU A 91 24.40 31.98 -12.23
C LEU A 91 23.56 31.17 -11.24
N TYR A 92 22.66 30.32 -11.73
CA TYR A 92 21.84 29.44 -10.89
C TYR A 92 22.70 28.52 -10.02
N LEU A 93 23.69 27.84 -10.60
CA LEU A 93 24.58 26.95 -9.87
C LEU A 93 25.43 27.73 -8.84
N ALA A 94 25.97 28.89 -9.22
CA ALA A 94 26.75 29.73 -8.30
C ALA A 94 25.91 30.19 -7.09
N VAL A 95 24.70 30.71 -7.33
CA VAL A 95 23.78 31.13 -6.26
C VAL A 95 23.37 29.93 -5.40
N THR A 96 23.09 28.78 -6.01
CA THR A 96 22.71 27.56 -5.27
C THR A 96 23.87 27.07 -4.39
N VAL A 97 25.10 27.06 -4.91
CA VAL A 97 26.28 26.70 -4.13
C VAL A 97 26.48 27.65 -2.96
N LEU A 98 26.39 28.96 -3.18
CA LEU A 98 26.49 29.97 -2.11
C LEU A 98 25.40 29.78 -1.06
N TYR A 99 24.15 29.57 -1.48
CA TYR A 99 23.00 29.38 -0.61
C TYR A 99 23.10 28.09 0.22
N GLU A 100 23.43 26.95 -0.39
CA GLU A 100 23.62 25.69 0.34
C GLU A 100 24.86 25.73 1.24
N SER A 101 25.94 26.41 0.82
CA SER A 101 27.13 26.59 1.68
C SER A 101 26.80 27.41 2.91
N TYR A 102 26.00 28.49 2.77
CA TYR A 102 25.51 29.26 3.91
C TYR A 102 24.75 28.36 4.89
N GLN A 103 23.75 27.62 4.40
CA GLN A 103 22.92 26.73 5.21
C GLN A 103 23.71 25.58 5.86
N PHE A 104 24.75 25.08 5.19
CA PHE A 104 25.63 24.05 5.76
C PHE A 104 26.51 24.59 6.89
N LEU A 105 26.94 25.85 6.80
CA LEU A 105 27.84 26.48 7.78
C LEU A 105 27.09 27.07 8.99
N THR A 106 25.83 27.45 8.82
CA THR A 106 25.02 28.07 9.88
C THR A 106 24.17 27.05 10.65
N ARG A 107 23.86 27.38 11.91
CA ARG A 107 23.00 26.55 12.76
C ARG A 107 21.52 26.78 12.44
N ASP A 108 20.70 25.73 12.50
CA ASP A 108 19.23 25.76 12.30
C ASP A 108 18.52 26.89 13.07
N SER A 109 18.97 27.22 14.28
CA SER A 109 18.39 28.28 15.10
C SER A 109 18.52 29.69 14.48
N LEU A 110 19.50 29.91 13.61
CA LEU A 110 19.70 31.18 12.88
C LEU A 110 18.74 31.32 11.70
N HIS A 111 18.09 30.23 11.29
CA HIS A 111 17.11 30.23 10.19
C HIS A 111 15.67 30.39 10.70
N MET A 112 15.48 30.65 11.99
CA MET A 112 14.18 30.93 12.59
C MET A 112 13.88 32.43 12.50
N TRP A 113 12.67 32.81 12.05
CA TRP A 113 12.27 34.21 11.95
C TRP A 113 10.91 34.49 12.62
N PRO A 114 10.89 34.70 13.95
CA PRO A 114 9.66 34.88 14.72
C PRO A 114 8.75 36.02 14.23
N LEU A 115 9.35 37.09 13.70
CA LEU A 115 8.61 38.21 13.11
C LEU A 115 7.73 37.74 11.94
N MET A 116 8.30 36.99 11.01
CA MET A 116 7.56 36.47 9.85
C MET A 116 6.43 35.53 10.27
N ARG A 117 6.66 34.69 11.30
CA ARG A 117 5.61 33.85 11.88
C ARG A 117 4.45 34.68 12.44
N ASN A 118 4.76 35.73 13.19
CA ASN A 118 3.74 36.61 13.76
C ASN A 118 2.98 37.37 12.68
N MET A 119 3.66 37.82 11.62
CA MET A 119 3.01 38.41 10.45
C MET A 119 2.08 37.42 9.76
N ALA A 120 2.52 36.18 9.52
CA ALA A 120 1.67 35.14 8.92
C ALA A 120 0.42 34.88 9.77
N ARG A 121 0.56 34.71 11.09
CA ARG A 121 -0.56 34.55 12.03
C ARG A 121 -1.52 35.74 11.99
N TYR A 122 -0.99 36.96 11.98
CA TYR A 122 -1.79 38.17 11.89
C TYR A 122 -2.65 38.18 10.62
N VAL A 123 -2.04 37.91 9.46
CA VAL A 123 -2.73 37.90 8.18
C VAL A 123 -3.79 36.80 8.13
N PHE A 124 -3.48 35.56 8.56
CA PHE A 124 -4.47 34.48 8.56
C PHE A 124 -5.65 34.70 9.50
N LEU A 125 -5.44 35.42 10.60
CA LEU A 125 -6.49 35.76 11.56
C LEU A 125 -7.40 36.91 11.07
N HIS A 126 -6.80 37.97 10.51
CA HIS A 126 -7.53 39.18 10.10
C HIS A 126 -8.09 39.08 8.68
N TYR A 127 -7.46 38.26 7.83
CA TYR A 127 -7.87 38.02 6.45
C TYR A 127 -8.10 36.52 6.19
N PRO A 128 -9.03 35.88 6.91
CA PRO A 128 -9.28 34.45 6.76
C PRO A 128 -9.75 34.09 5.35
N TYR A 129 -9.17 33.03 4.80
CA TYR A 129 -9.45 32.61 3.43
C TYR A 129 -10.68 31.72 3.28
N PHE A 130 -10.92 30.84 4.25
CA PHE A 130 -12.06 29.93 4.24
C PHE A 130 -13.31 30.61 4.80
N ARG A 131 -14.49 30.13 4.38
CA ARG A 131 -15.80 30.60 4.85
C ARG A 131 -15.87 30.57 6.38
N LEU A 132 -15.34 29.51 6.99
CA LEU A 132 -15.18 29.38 8.43
C LEU A 132 -13.85 28.68 8.76
N ASN A 133 -13.17 29.15 9.81
CA ASN A 133 -12.03 28.45 10.42
C ASN A 133 -12.29 28.41 11.92
N ALA A 134 -12.44 27.23 12.50
CA ALA A 134 -12.70 27.06 13.92
C ALA A 134 -11.87 25.92 14.52
N VAL A 135 -11.46 26.09 15.79
CA VAL A 135 -10.79 25.05 16.57
C VAL A 135 -11.54 24.83 17.87
N VAL A 136 -11.96 23.58 18.10
CA VAL A 136 -12.70 23.18 19.30
C VAL A 136 -11.83 22.22 20.10
N PHE A 137 -11.64 22.49 21.39
CA PHE A 137 -10.95 21.60 22.32
C PHE A 137 -11.99 20.94 23.23
N GLU A 138 -12.13 19.62 23.15
CA GLU A 138 -13.13 18.88 23.93
C GLU A 138 -12.98 19.10 25.44
N THR A 139 -11.74 19.14 25.94
CA THR A 139 -11.46 19.39 27.37
C THR A 139 -11.91 20.79 27.82
N ARG A 140 -11.72 21.78 26.96
CA ARG A 140 -12.07 23.17 27.25
C ARG A 140 -13.58 23.38 27.31
N GLU A 141 -14.31 22.74 26.41
CA GLU A 141 -15.77 22.83 26.40
C GLU A 141 -16.39 22.11 27.60
N GLU A 142 -15.79 21.02 28.06
CA GLU A 142 -16.17 20.35 29.30
C GLU A 142 -15.91 21.21 30.55
N GLU A 143 -14.76 21.89 30.62
CA GLU A 143 -14.42 22.83 31.69
C GLU A 143 -15.47 23.96 31.79
N LYS A 144 -15.78 24.61 30.66
CA LYS A 144 -16.82 25.65 30.58
C LYS A 144 -18.20 25.13 31.01
N LYS A 145 -18.56 23.91 30.63
CA LYS A 145 -19.83 23.29 31.02
C LYS A 145 -19.89 23.00 32.52
N ASN A 146 -18.77 22.60 33.12
CA ASN A 146 -18.69 22.34 34.55
C ASN A 146 -18.69 23.64 35.38
N GLU A 147 -18.06 24.70 34.90
CA GLU A 147 -18.10 26.04 35.51
C GLU A 147 -19.54 26.60 35.52
N LYS A 148 -20.26 26.50 34.40
CA LYS A 148 -21.68 26.91 34.31
C LYS A 148 -22.61 26.11 35.22
N LYS A 149 -22.22 24.88 35.62
CA LYS A 149 -22.98 24.07 36.59
C LYS A 149 -22.65 24.41 38.05
N GLN A 150 -21.58 25.18 38.31
CA GLN A 150 -21.10 25.52 39.65
C GLN A 150 -21.42 26.96 40.07
N GLU A 151 -21.95 27.81 39.20
CA GLU A 151 -22.49 29.12 39.59
C GLU A 151 -23.76 28.94 40.46
N PRO A 152 -23.82 29.49 41.69
CA PRO A 152 -25.04 29.45 42.49
C PRO A 152 -26.08 30.36 41.84
N GLU A 153 -27.28 29.81 41.59
CA GLU A 153 -28.45 30.55 41.13
C GLU A 153 -28.71 31.76 42.06
N GLN A 154 -28.36 32.96 41.59
CA GLN A 154 -28.90 34.18 42.18
C GLN A 154 -30.29 34.42 41.56
N GLU A 155 -31.29 34.22 42.42
CA GLU A 155 -32.65 34.78 42.38
C GLU A 155 -33.01 35.63 41.15
N LYS A 156 -33.84 35.05 40.28
CA LYS A 156 -34.89 35.82 39.61
C LYS A 156 -36.22 35.10 39.77
N ASP A 157 -37.00 35.59 40.73
CA ASP A 157 -38.45 35.50 40.73
C ASP A 157 -39.01 35.99 39.39
N SER A 158 -39.78 35.15 38.70
CA SER A 158 -41.16 35.43 38.26
C SER A 158 -41.66 34.38 37.24
N ASP A 159 -42.66 33.63 37.68
CA ASP A 159 -43.84 33.16 36.95
C ASP A 159 -43.72 32.88 35.44
N ALA A 160 -43.69 31.59 35.07
CA ALA A 160 -44.60 31.01 34.08
C ALA A 160 -44.42 29.48 34.02
N THR A 161 -45.50 28.79 34.38
CA THR A 161 -45.75 27.36 34.18
C THR A 161 -45.53 26.91 32.74
N THR A 162 -44.75 25.84 32.54
CA THR A 162 -45.12 24.70 31.70
C THR A 162 -44.20 23.52 31.98
N ASP A 163 -44.81 22.41 32.40
CA ASP A 163 -44.20 21.08 32.42
C ASP A 163 -43.66 20.72 31.03
N ASP A 164 -42.36 20.40 30.95
CA ASP A 164 -41.86 19.39 30.03
C ASP A 164 -40.64 18.73 30.66
N LYS A 165 -40.88 17.54 31.23
CA LYS A 165 -39.82 16.60 31.62
C LYS A 165 -39.26 15.99 30.34
N ASP A 166 -38.32 16.68 29.69
CA ASP A 166 -37.50 16.05 28.65
C ASP A 166 -36.43 15.19 29.35
N THR A 167 -36.58 13.88 29.16
CA THR A 167 -35.71 12.81 29.62
C THR A 167 -34.25 13.07 29.21
N SER A 168 -33.37 13.11 30.20
CA SER A 168 -31.92 13.01 30.02
C SER A 168 -31.57 11.66 29.41
N ASP A 169 -31.42 11.61 28.08
CA ASP A 169 -30.88 10.46 27.39
C ASP A 169 -29.35 10.48 27.55
N ASP A 170 -28.85 9.67 28.49
CA ASP A 170 -27.44 9.45 28.83
C ASP A 170 -26.76 8.54 27.78
N SER A 171 -26.94 8.88 26.49
CA SER A 171 -26.10 8.34 25.43
C SER A 171 -24.89 9.26 25.30
N GLY A 172 -23.67 8.72 25.35
CA GLY A 172 -22.40 9.46 25.39
C GLY A 172 -22.06 10.30 24.14
N HIS A 173 -23.05 10.81 23.42
CA HIS A 173 -22.91 11.81 22.38
C HIS A 173 -22.76 13.21 22.98
N PHE A 174 -21.71 13.93 22.54
CA PHE A 174 -21.52 15.34 22.88
C PHE A 174 -22.72 16.13 22.36
N ASP A 175 -23.48 16.78 23.25
CA ASP A 175 -24.73 17.48 22.93
C ASP A 175 -24.52 18.49 21.78
N ALA A 176 -25.32 18.34 20.71
CA ALA A 176 -25.23 19.15 19.50
C ALA A 176 -25.29 20.66 19.79
N THR A 177 -26.02 21.05 20.83
CA THR A 177 -26.12 22.45 21.29
C THR A 177 -24.78 22.98 21.79
N THR A 178 -24.03 22.16 22.53
CA THR A 178 -22.70 22.51 23.06
C THR A 178 -21.70 22.63 21.92
N ALA A 179 -21.74 21.70 20.96
CA ALA A 179 -20.90 21.73 19.77
C ALA A 179 -21.14 22.99 18.90
N ILE A 180 -22.39 23.39 18.70
CA ILE A 180 -22.75 24.61 17.96
C ILE A 180 -22.23 25.85 18.69
N ALA A 181 -22.44 25.96 20.00
CA ALA A 181 -21.97 27.09 20.80
C ALA A 181 -20.44 27.24 20.75
N ALA A 182 -19.69 26.12 20.78
CA ALA A 182 -18.24 26.15 20.68
C ALA A 182 -17.73 26.73 19.34
N ILE A 183 -18.45 26.46 18.24
CA ILE A 183 -18.14 27.06 16.93
C ILE A 183 -18.51 28.54 16.88
N GLU A 184 -19.67 28.93 17.43
CA GLU A 184 -20.11 30.33 17.45
C GLU A 184 -19.17 31.21 18.27
N GLU A 185 -18.69 30.70 19.40
CA GLU A 185 -17.70 31.38 20.22
C GLU A 185 -16.33 31.42 19.54
N ASN A 186 -15.95 30.35 18.83
CA ASN A 186 -14.67 30.15 18.17
C ASN A 186 -13.49 30.69 19.00
N ASP A 187 -13.32 30.13 20.17
CA ASP A 187 -12.46 30.71 21.20
C ASP A 187 -10.97 30.71 20.78
N VAL A 188 -10.50 31.90 20.38
CA VAL A 188 -9.14 32.12 19.89
C VAL A 188 -8.11 32.30 21.01
N THR A 189 -8.50 32.29 22.29
CA THR A 189 -7.52 32.51 23.35
C THR A 189 -6.55 31.34 23.45
N PRO A 190 -5.24 31.57 23.70
CA PRO A 190 -4.27 30.49 23.86
C PRO A 190 -4.66 29.53 25.00
N TYR A 191 -4.81 28.25 24.68
CA TYR A 191 -5.22 27.20 25.64
C TYR A 191 -4.08 26.23 25.96
N VAL A 192 -3.18 25.98 25.00
CA VAL A 192 -2.13 24.97 25.13
C VAL A 192 -0.88 25.55 25.77
N GLU A 193 -0.48 24.99 26.92
CA GLU A 193 0.74 25.35 27.63
C GLU A 193 2.02 24.82 26.94
N PRO A 194 3.14 25.57 26.97
CA PRO A 194 4.40 25.13 26.37
C PRO A 194 5.04 23.97 27.16
N ASN A 195 5.87 23.19 26.46
CA ASN A 195 6.73 22.14 27.04
C ASN A 195 6.03 21.06 27.89
N LYS A 196 4.76 20.77 27.60
CA LYS A 196 3.95 19.73 28.28
C LYS A 196 4.19 18.32 27.77
N ARG A 197 5.05 18.14 26.77
CA ARG A 197 5.18 16.87 26.03
C ARG A 197 3.85 16.46 25.38
N ALA A 198 3.12 17.41 24.81
CA ALA A 198 1.91 17.13 24.05
C ALA A 198 2.26 16.80 22.59
N LEU A 199 1.72 15.70 22.06
CA LEU A 199 1.78 15.31 20.65
C LEU A 199 0.39 15.41 20.03
N PHE A 200 0.13 16.49 19.31
CA PHE A 200 -1.12 16.67 18.56
C PHE A 200 -1.02 15.97 17.21
N THR A 201 -2.03 15.16 16.87
CA THR A 201 -2.04 14.32 15.68
C THR A 201 -3.24 14.66 14.81
N PHE A 202 -3.00 15.41 13.73
CA PHE A 202 -4.06 15.93 12.87
C PHE A 202 -4.46 14.94 11.79
N HIS A 203 -5.76 14.86 11.52
CA HIS A 203 -6.38 14.02 10.50
C HIS A 203 -7.58 14.74 9.86
N PRO A 204 -7.96 14.42 8.62
CA PRO A 204 -7.12 13.78 7.63
C PRO A 204 -6.07 14.79 7.10
N HIS A 205 -5.04 14.31 6.41
CA HIS A 205 -4.05 15.17 5.76
C HIS A 205 -4.65 16.04 4.65
N GLY A 206 -5.75 15.60 4.02
CA GLY A 206 -6.26 16.26 2.82
C GLY A 206 -5.23 16.33 1.70
N VAL A 207 -5.48 17.11 0.67
CA VAL A 207 -4.49 17.30 -0.40
C VAL A 207 -3.30 18.09 0.13
N LEU A 208 -3.54 19.31 0.64
CA LEU A 208 -2.51 20.26 1.10
C LEU A 208 -2.64 20.66 2.58
N THR A 209 -3.24 19.80 3.41
CA THR A 209 -3.27 19.94 4.88
C THR A 209 -3.80 21.28 5.37
N CYS A 210 -4.95 21.72 4.86
CA CYS A 210 -5.47 23.04 5.21
C CYS A 210 -5.77 23.12 6.72
N GLY A 211 -6.42 22.12 7.30
CA GLY A 211 -6.66 22.03 8.74
C GLY A 211 -5.38 22.15 9.58
N PHE A 212 -4.32 21.43 9.22
CA PHE A 212 -3.05 21.48 9.94
C PHE A 212 -2.39 22.86 9.87
N SER A 213 -2.46 23.52 8.73
CA SER A 213 -1.84 24.84 8.53
C SER A 213 -2.66 25.96 9.17
N PHE A 214 -3.96 26.05 8.86
CA PHE A 214 -4.81 27.17 9.27
C PHE A 214 -5.32 27.03 10.70
N ASN A 215 -5.92 25.88 11.01
CA ASN A 215 -6.48 25.58 12.33
C ASN A 215 -5.40 25.06 13.31
N GLY A 216 -4.24 24.66 12.81
CA GLY A 216 -3.06 24.35 13.61
C GLY A 216 -2.07 25.51 13.65
N ALA A 217 -1.10 25.52 12.72
CA ALA A 217 0.12 26.33 12.78
C ALA A 217 -0.14 27.84 12.97
N HIS A 218 -1.20 28.33 12.35
CA HIS A 218 -1.54 29.74 12.34
C HIS A 218 -2.66 30.12 13.33
N HIS A 219 -3.33 29.15 13.96
CA HIS A 219 -4.41 29.42 14.90
C HIS A 219 -3.90 29.94 16.24
N MET A 220 -4.65 30.88 16.84
CA MET A 220 -4.24 31.58 18.06
C MET A 220 -4.30 30.71 19.32
N ALA A 221 -5.13 29.66 19.32
CA ALA A 221 -5.17 28.68 20.40
C ALA A 221 -3.80 27.99 20.66
N PHE A 222 -2.98 27.85 19.61
CA PHE A 222 -1.61 27.29 19.66
C PHE A 222 -0.52 28.37 19.74
N LYS A 223 -0.86 29.63 20.03
CA LYS A 223 0.15 30.72 20.02
C LYS A 223 1.24 30.53 21.07
N ARG A 224 0.88 30.06 22.26
CA ARG A 224 1.77 29.87 23.43
C ARG A 224 2.24 28.43 23.62
N SER A 225 1.86 27.53 22.73
CA SER A 225 2.10 26.09 22.92
C SER A 225 3.54 25.66 22.64
N GLU A 226 4.39 26.53 22.07
CA GLU A 226 5.73 26.18 21.58
C GLU A 226 5.73 24.91 20.69
N CYS A 227 4.63 24.69 19.95
CA CYS A 227 4.50 23.52 19.09
C CYS A 227 5.52 23.55 17.94
N ARG A 228 6.22 22.44 17.76
CA ARG A 228 7.02 22.14 16.58
C ARG A 228 6.19 21.39 15.55
N TRP A 229 6.09 21.96 14.34
CA TRP A 229 5.21 21.46 13.28
C TRP A 229 5.97 20.46 12.42
N ILE A 230 5.59 19.19 12.49
CA ILE A 230 6.33 18.12 11.83
C ILE A 230 5.75 17.89 10.42
N SER A 231 6.57 18.06 9.40
CA SER A 231 6.19 17.88 7.99
C SER A 231 7.21 17.03 7.23
N ALA A 232 6.82 16.61 6.02
CA ALA A 232 7.61 15.69 5.22
C ALA A 232 9.00 16.24 4.88
N GLU A 233 10.02 15.40 5.04
CA GLU A 233 11.43 15.73 4.79
C GLU A 233 11.67 16.32 3.39
N ASN A 234 10.96 15.82 2.37
CA ASN A 234 11.11 16.27 0.98
C ASN A 234 10.87 17.78 0.80
N LEU A 235 10.05 18.41 1.65
CA LEU A 235 9.78 19.84 1.57
C LEU A 235 11.01 20.69 1.94
N PHE A 236 11.92 20.13 2.73
CA PHE A 236 13.14 20.79 3.17
C PHE A 236 14.29 20.64 2.16
N TYR A 237 14.11 19.89 1.06
CA TYR A 237 15.12 19.80 -0.01
C TYR A 237 15.10 21.00 -0.96
N PHE A 238 14.04 21.80 -0.93
CA PHE A 238 13.87 22.90 -1.86
C PHE A 238 14.29 24.24 -1.21
N PRO A 239 15.25 24.96 -1.81
CA PRO A 239 15.63 26.30 -1.38
C PRO A 239 14.41 27.23 -1.27
N ILE A 240 14.49 28.22 -0.38
CA ILE A 240 13.40 29.18 -0.06
C ILE A 240 12.19 28.52 0.64
N MET A 241 11.69 27.40 0.14
CA MET A 241 10.63 26.62 0.81
C MET A 241 11.11 26.14 2.18
N ARG A 242 12.34 25.61 2.26
CA ARG A 242 13.00 25.24 3.52
C ARG A 242 13.02 26.41 4.52
N ASP A 243 13.37 27.61 4.06
CA ASP A 243 13.45 28.80 4.92
C ASP A 243 12.08 29.22 5.43
N ILE A 244 11.07 29.26 4.54
CA ILE A 244 9.69 29.60 4.92
C ILE A 244 9.17 28.61 5.97
N LEU A 245 9.43 27.32 5.79
CA LEU A 245 9.07 26.28 6.75
C LEU A 245 9.78 26.50 8.10
N HIS A 246 11.08 26.78 8.10
CA HIS A 246 11.81 27.11 9.33
C HIS A 246 11.29 28.38 10.01
N TRP A 247 10.97 29.43 9.26
CA TRP A 247 10.34 30.65 9.79
C TRP A 247 9.01 30.36 10.47
N MET A 248 8.25 29.41 9.93
CA MET A 248 6.97 28.96 10.47
C MET A 248 7.08 27.87 11.52
N GLU A 249 8.29 27.54 11.99
CA GLU A 249 8.53 26.54 13.04
C GLU A 249 8.26 25.09 12.63
N PHE A 250 8.45 24.78 11.36
CA PHE A 250 8.36 23.42 10.86
C PHE A 250 9.68 22.68 11.00
N SER A 251 9.60 21.36 11.12
CA SER A 251 10.74 20.45 11.14
C SER A 251 10.42 19.14 10.43
N SER A 252 11.47 18.41 10.08
CA SER A 252 11.37 17.17 9.31
C SER A 252 10.74 16.03 10.12
N SER A 253 9.92 15.21 9.46
CA SER A 253 9.29 14.01 10.01
C SER A 253 10.24 12.81 10.16
N THR A 254 11.56 13.02 10.02
CA THR A 254 12.54 11.95 10.26
C THR A 254 12.58 11.55 11.72
N LYS A 255 12.84 10.26 11.99
CA LYS A 255 13.00 9.75 13.35
C LYS A 255 14.05 10.54 14.14
N ALA A 256 15.19 10.87 13.51
CA ALA A 256 16.27 11.60 14.16
C ALA A 256 15.84 13.03 14.57
N SER A 257 15.17 13.75 13.67
CA SER A 257 14.65 15.10 13.97
C SER A 257 13.61 15.06 15.07
N MET A 258 12.61 14.17 14.96
CA MET A 258 11.58 14.00 15.99
C MET A 258 12.18 13.64 17.35
N GLN A 259 13.14 12.71 17.42
CA GLN A 259 13.80 12.36 18.68
C GLN A 259 14.60 13.53 19.26
N SER A 260 15.26 14.33 18.41
CA SER A 260 16.00 15.52 18.83
C SER A 260 15.06 16.54 19.48
N ILE A 261 13.93 16.84 18.83
CA ILE A 261 12.91 17.76 19.35
C ILE A 261 12.27 17.18 20.62
N MET A 262 11.90 15.90 20.61
CA MET A 262 11.23 15.29 21.76
C MET A 262 12.07 15.29 23.04
N LYS A 263 13.41 15.28 22.93
CA LYS A 263 14.34 15.45 24.06
C LYS A 263 14.27 16.83 24.72
N THR A 264 13.81 17.85 23.99
CA THR A 264 13.65 19.22 24.51
C THR A 264 12.34 19.43 25.28
N ASN A 265 11.48 18.41 25.34
CA ASN A 265 10.13 18.45 25.93
C ASN A 265 9.12 19.38 25.23
N GLN A 266 9.49 20.00 24.09
CA GLN A 266 8.59 20.81 23.28
C GLN A 266 7.35 20.03 22.86
N ASN A 267 6.23 20.73 22.68
CA ASN A 267 5.04 20.13 22.10
C ASN A 267 5.25 19.87 20.60
N LEU A 268 4.67 18.81 20.05
CA LEU A 268 4.78 18.45 18.64
C LEU A 268 3.40 18.40 18.00
N CYS A 269 3.32 18.80 16.74
CA CYS A 269 2.15 18.62 15.90
C CYS A 269 2.54 17.77 14.69
N LEU A 270 1.83 16.67 14.44
CA LEU A 270 2.15 15.68 13.41
C LEU A 270 0.92 15.34 12.58
N LEU A 271 1.14 15.05 11.30
CA LEU A 271 0.18 14.41 10.40
C LEU A 271 0.60 12.94 10.17
N PRO A 272 0.18 12.00 11.02
CA PRO A 272 0.72 10.63 10.98
C PRO A 272 0.32 9.85 9.72
N GLY A 273 -0.78 10.25 9.06
CA GLY A 273 -1.20 9.70 7.77
C GLY A 273 -0.24 10.01 6.63
N GLY A 274 0.29 11.24 6.59
CA GLY A 274 1.25 11.71 5.60
C GLY A 274 0.72 11.73 4.16
N PHE A 275 1.64 11.62 3.18
CA PHE A 275 1.33 11.64 1.75
C PHE A 275 0.32 10.57 1.30
N GLU A 276 0.23 9.45 2.01
CA GLU A 276 -0.71 8.38 1.73
C GLU A 276 -2.16 8.86 1.88
N GLU A 277 -2.47 9.72 2.86
CA GLU A 277 -3.79 10.33 3.03
C GLU A 277 -4.12 11.34 1.91
N ALA A 278 -3.15 12.16 1.50
CA ALA A 278 -3.30 13.02 0.33
C ALA A 278 -3.56 12.23 -0.96
N THR A 279 -2.96 11.04 -1.06
CA THR A 279 -3.07 10.19 -2.25
C THR A 279 -4.44 9.51 -2.35
N ILE A 280 -4.99 9.03 -1.24
CA ILE A 280 -6.32 8.40 -1.17
C ILE A 280 -7.46 9.42 -1.08
N TYR A 281 -7.13 10.72 -1.01
CA TYR A 281 -8.09 11.81 -0.96
C TYR A 281 -9.15 11.64 -2.06
N GLN A 282 -10.39 11.68 -1.63
CA GLN A 282 -11.57 11.71 -2.49
C GLN A 282 -12.52 12.73 -1.90
N ARG A 283 -13.01 13.64 -2.75
CA ARG A 283 -13.93 14.69 -2.31
C ARG A 283 -15.17 14.09 -1.67
N GLY A 284 -15.54 14.61 -0.49
CA GLY A 284 -16.70 14.16 0.29
C GLY A 284 -16.53 12.81 0.98
N LYS A 285 -15.29 12.30 1.11
CA LYS A 285 -15.02 11.05 1.86
C LYS A 285 -14.03 11.28 2.99
N HIS A 286 -14.35 10.73 4.16
CA HIS A 286 -13.53 10.77 5.36
C HIS A 286 -12.57 9.58 5.40
N ARG A 287 -11.33 9.79 4.93
CA ARG A 287 -10.33 8.71 4.76
C ARG A 287 -9.06 8.98 5.53
N VAL A 288 -8.62 7.99 6.31
CA VAL A 288 -7.37 8.05 7.08
C VAL A 288 -6.48 6.82 6.82
N TYR A 289 -5.16 7.00 7.00
CA TYR A 289 -4.12 6.00 6.81
C TYR A 289 -3.24 5.89 8.07
N ILE A 290 -3.78 5.25 9.10
CA ILE A 290 -3.19 5.26 10.45
C ILE A 290 -2.89 3.87 11.03
N LYS A 291 -3.62 2.81 10.65
CA LYS A 291 -3.45 1.41 11.14
C LYS A 291 -2.03 0.86 10.95
N LYS A 292 -1.25 1.40 10.00
CA LYS A 292 0.12 0.95 9.72
C LYS A 292 1.20 1.87 10.28
N ARG A 293 0.82 2.89 11.06
CA ARG A 293 1.70 3.98 11.50
C ARG A 293 1.98 3.89 13.00
N PHE A 294 2.82 2.96 13.41
CA PHE A 294 3.16 2.75 14.83
C PHE A 294 4.25 3.70 15.35
N GLY A 295 5.00 4.33 14.44
CA GLY A 295 6.22 5.08 14.79
C GLY A 295 5.99 6.23 15.76
N PHE A 296 4.89 6.98 15.60
CA PHE A 296 4.60 8.13 16.46
C PHE A 296 4.21 7.69 17.89
N ILE A 297 3.41 6.62 18.03
CA ILE A 297 3.08 6.01 19.34
C ILE A 297 4.33 5.45 20.00
N LYS A 298 5.18 4.76 19.22
CA LYS A 298 6.46 4.26 19.73
C LYS A 298 7.33 5.39 20.28
N LEU A 299 7.47 6.49 19.56
CA LEU A 299 8.25 7.65 20.01
C LEU A 299 7.58 8.33 21.23
N ALA A 300 6.25 8.42 21.25
CA ALA A 300 5.52 8.98 22.39
C ALA A 300 5.74 8.16 23.67
N LEU A 301 5.71 6.82 23.59
CA LEU A 301 6.07 5.92 24.69
C LEU A 301 7.52 6.13 25.15
N GLN A 302 8.47 6.26 24.22
CA GLN A 302 9.89 6.45 24.56
C GLN A 302 10.17 7.73 25.34
N HIS A 303 9.45 8.80 25.01
CA HIS A 303 9.69 10.12 25.57
C HIS A 303 8.64 10.55 26.62
N GLY A 304 7.59 9.76 26.82
CA GLY A 304 6.49 10.07 27.76
C GLY A 304 5.66 11.26 27.30
N TYR A 305 5.13 11.21 26.08
CA TYR A 305 4.28 12.24 25.50
C TYR A 305 2.81 11.85 25.58
N ASP A 306 1.95 12.82 25.91
CA ASP A 306 0.49 12.68 25.81
C ASP A 306 0.07 12.88 24.36
N VAL A 307 -0.77 11.98 23.83
CA VAL A 307 -1.15 11.98 22.42
C VAL A 307 -2.57 12.49 22.25
N TYR A 308 -2.74 13.62 21.56
CA TYR A 308 -4.03 14.25 21.30
C TYR A 308 -4.48 13.93 19.87
N PRO A 309 -5.57 13.17 19.66
CA PRO A 309 -6.18 13.03 18.35
C PRO A 309 -6.85 14.35 17.96
N ALA A 310 -6.58 14.84 16.75
CA ALA A 310 -7.23 16.00 16.17
C ALA A 310 -7.84 15.63 14.82
N TYR A 311 -9.11 15.93 14.62
CA TYR A 311 -9.82 15.68 13.37
C TYR A 311 -10.35 16.98 12.77
N THR A 312 -10.15 17.18 11.47
CA THR A 312 -10.61 18.36 10.72
C THR A 312 -11.74 17.97 9.79
N PHE A 313 -12.95 18.46 10.08
CA PHE A 313 -14.09 18.41 9.18
C PHE A 313 -13.98 19.52 8.11
N GLY A 314 -14.40 19.21 6.89
CA GLY A 314 -14.33 20.11 5.73
C GLY A 314 -13.05 19.98 4.91
N GLU A 315 -11.99 19.36 5.45
CA GLU A 315 -10.75 19.08 4.71
C GLU A 315 -11.05 18.29 3.43
N GLU A 316 -12.03 17.38 3.45
CA GLU A 316 -12.54 16.57 2.34
C GLU A 316 -13.23 17.37 1.21
N TYR A 317 -13.40 18.68 1.38
CA TYR A 317 -14.01 19.58 0.38
C TYR A 317 -13.05 20.67 -0.13
N THR A 318 -11.85 20.77 0.43
CA THR A 318 -10.85 21.82 0.09
C THR A 318 -10.43 21.81 -1.37
N TYR A 319 -10.41 20.65 -2.01
CA TYR A 319 -10.03 20.50 -3.42
C TYR A 319 -10.98 19.57 -4.19
N HIS A 320 -11.09 19.81 -5.49
CA HIS A 320 -11.54 18.79 -6.44
C HIS A 320 -10.39 17.84 -6.75
N ALA A 321 -10.63 16.56 -6.58
CA ALA A 321 -9.72 15.51 -7.04
C ALA A 321 -10.45 14.63 -8.06
N PHE A 322 -9.69 14.12 -9.03
CA PHE A 322 -10.22 13.22 -10.05
C PHE A 322 -10.20 11.77 -9.54
N PRO A 323 -11.35 11.17 -9.18
CA PRO A 323 -11.37 9.83 -8.59
C PRO A 323 -10.86 8.77 -9.57
N TYR A 324 -11.09 8.96 -10.87
CA TYR A 324 -10.60 8.09 -11.94
C TYR A 324 -9.07 8.01 -12.02
N LEU A 325 -8.35 9.03 -11.51
CA LEU A 325 -6.89 9.06 -11.47
C LEU A 325 -6.32 8.55 -10.14
N GLU A 326 -7.14 8.13 -9.18
CA GLU A 326 -6.69 7.57 -7.89
C GLU A 326 -5.65 6.45 -8.05
N ARG A 327 -5.83 5.59 -9.06
CA ARG A 327 -4.85 4.52 -9.37
C ARG A 327 -3.50 5.07 -9.83
N LEU A 328 -3.50 6.12 -10.65
CA LEU A 328 -2.27 6.80 -11.09
C LEU A 328 -1.61 7.51 -9.91
N ARG A 329 -2.39 8.20 -9.07
CA ARG A 329 -1.94 8.85 -7.84
C ARG A 329 -1.26 7.84 -6.90
N LEU A 330 -1.89 6.69 -6.65
CA LEU A 330 -1.34 5.59 -5.84
C LEU A 330 -0.11 4.92 -6.47
N GLN A 331 0.07 4.99 -7.79
CA GLN A 331 1.28 4.52 -8.47
C GLN A 331 2.43 5.53 -8.30
N LEU A 332 2.17 6.82 -8.52
CA LEU A 332 3.16 7.88 -8.36
C LEU A 332 3.65 8.01 -6.91
N ASN A 333 2.76 7.86 -5.93
CA ASN A 333 3.12 7.89 -4.51
C ASN A 333 4.13 6.78 -4.11
N ARG A 334 4.15 5.63 -4.81
CA ARG A 334 5.16 4.57 -4.57
C ARG A 334 6.57 5.05 -4.86
N PHE A 335 6.71 5.98 -5.81
CA PHE A 335 7.97 6.62 -6.16
C PHE A 335 8.23 7.88 -5.33
N ARG A 336 7.42 8.14 -4.29
CA ARG A 336 7.41 9.39 -3.50
C ARG A 336 7.19 10.64 -4.36
N ILE A 337 6.54 10.47 -5.52
CA ILE A 337 6.16 11.57 -6.39
C ILE A 337 4.75 12.01 -5.99
N PRO A 338 4.53 13.26 -5.59
CA PRO A 338 3.19 13.78 -5.30
C PRO A 338 2.39 13.80 -6.60
N GLY A 339 1.59 12.75 -6.80
CA GLY A 339 0.83 12.54 -8.04
C GLY A 339 -0.58 13.10 -8.00
N ALA A 340 -0.98 13.77 -6.92
CA ALA A 340 -2.34 14.28 -6.78
C ALA A 340 -2.61 15.33 -7.86
N ILE A 341 -3.44 14.96 -8.84
CA ILE A 341 -4.02 15.91 -9.79
C ILE A 341 -5.28 16.41 -9.12
N PHE A 342 -5.24 17.68 -8.73
CA PHE A 342 -6.32 18.37 -8.05
C PHE A 342 -6.44 19.78 -8.60
N PHE A 343 -7.61 20.38 -8.42
CA PHE A 343 -7.77 21.81 -8.54
C PHE A 343 -8.72 22.30 -7.45
N GLY A 344 -8.45 23.46 -6.85
CA GLY A 344 -9.41 24.10 -5.96
C GLY A 344 -10.23 25.13 -6.73
N ILE A 345 -9.69 26.32 -6.99
CA ILE A 345 -10.39 27.37 -7.76
C ILE A 345 -10.02 27.32 -9.25
N PRO A 346 -10.98 27.43 -10.19
CA PRO A 346 -10.70 27.39 -11.63
C PRO A 346 -9.68 28.43 -12.14
N SER A 347 -9.65 29.64 -11.55
CA SER A 347 -8.70 30.70 -11.90
C SER A 347 -7.30 30.47 -11.35
N CYS A 348 -7.14 29.59 -10.36
CA CYS A 348 -5.86 29.28 -9.72
C CYS A 348 -5.92 27.87 -9.12
N PHE A 349 -5.53 26.86 -9.92
CA PHE A 349 -5.83 25.45 -9.60
C PHE A 349 -5.24 24.97 -8.26
N TYR A 350 -4.11 25.51 -7.81
CA TYR A 350 -3.47 25.09 -6.57
C TYR A 350 -4.01 25.78 -5.31
N MET A 351 -4.85 26.81 -5.47
CA MET A 351 -5.51 27.46 -4.33
C MET A 351 -6.71 26.62 -3.88
N PRO A 352 -6.90 26.40 -2.57
CA PRO A 352 -8.04 25.65 -2.06
C PRO A 352 -9.36 26.39 -2.33
N ARG A 353 -10.47 25.68 -2.28
CA ARG A 353 -11.81 26.28 -2.31
C ARG A 353 -12.04 27.13 -1.07
N SER A 354 -12.45 28.38 -1.25
CA SER A 354 -12.75 29.31 -0.15
C SER A 354 -14.11 29.03 0.51
N ASP A 355 -15.05 28.39 -0.19
CA ASP A 355 -16.42 28.10 0.29
C ASP A 355 -16.51 26.86 1.21
N VAL A 356 -15.43 26.57 1.93
CA VAL A 356 -15.29 25.41 2.81
C VAL A 356 -15.23 25.89 4.25
N ASP A 357 -15.89 25.17 5.14
CA ASP A 357 -15.80 25.35 6.58
C ASP A 357 -14.73 24.40 7.11
N LEU A 358 -13.64 24.92 7.67
CA LEU A 358 -12.60 24.12 8.30
C LEU A 358 -12.81 24.13 9.80
N ILE A 359 -13.28 23.01 10.35
CA ILE A 359 -13.52 22.85 11.78
C ILE A 359 -12.60 21.75 12.30
N THR A 360 -11.64 22.11 13.13
CA THR A 360 -10.73 21.14 13.76
C THR A 360 -11.14 20.89 15.19
N VAL A 361 -11.46 19.64 15.52
CA VAL A 361 -11.75 19.19 16.88
C VAL A 361 -10.53 18.49 17.43
N VAL A 362 -10.02 18.96 18.58
CA VAL A 362 -8.96 18.33 19.35
C VAL A 362 -9.61 17.55 20.50
N GLY A 363 -9.48 16.23 20.45
CA GLY A 363 -10.02 15.33 21.47
C GLY A 363 -9.15 15.25 22.72
N LYS A 364 -9.65 14.53 23.72
CA LYS A 364 -8.94 14.29 24.99
C LYS A 364 -7.57 13.63 24.79
N PRO A 365 -6.59 13.93 25.67
CA PRO A 365 -5.28 13.28 25.63
C PRO A 365 -5.38 11.79 25.93
N LEU A 366 -4.66 11.00 25.16
CA LEU A 366 -4.28 9.65 25.55
C LEU A 366 -2.97 9.73 26.34
N HIS A 367 -3.02 9.40 27.63
CA HIS A 367 -1.86 9.37 28.50
C HIS A 367 -1.05 8.09 28.28
N LEU A 368 0.21 8.23 27.89
CA LEU A 368 1.11 7.11 27.58
C LEU A 368 2.19 6.99 28.68
N PRO A 369 2.47 5.78 29.18
CA PRO A 369 3.57 5.56 30.10
C PRO A 369 4.90 5.77 29.39
N ARG A 370 5.89 6.34 30.10
CA ARG A 370 7.25 6.46 29.56
C ARG A 370 7.98 5.12 29.66
N VAL A 371 8.33 4.54 28.51
CA VAL A 371 9.05 3.27 28.40
C VAL A 371 10.19 3.41 27.39
N GLU A 372 11.44 3.27 27.83
CA GLU A 372 12.63 3.52 26.98
C GLU A 372 12.70 2.59 25.75
N ASN A 373 12.39 1.31 25.96
CA ASN A 373 12.37 0.28 24.91
C ASN A 373 11.00 -0.40 24.87
N PRO A 374 9.97 0.25 24.32
CA PRO A 374 8.63 -0.31 24.29
C PRO A 374 8.61 -1.51 23.32
N ASN A 375 8.09 -2.64 23.79
CA ASN A 375 7.91 -3.82 22.96
C ASN A 375 6.76 -3.59 21.94
N ARG A 376 6.65 -4.46 20.94
CA ARG A 376 5.69 -4.29 19.84
C ARG A 376 4.24 -4.34 20.32
N ASP A 377 3.95 -5.17 21.31
CA ASP A 377 2.58 -5.39 21.80
C ASP A 377 2.06 -4.19 22.58
N LEU A 378 2.91 -3.58 23.41
CA LEU A 378 2.58 -2.33 24.11
C LEU A 378 2.36 -1.17 23.11
N VAL A 379 3.23 -1.06 22.09
CA VAL A 379 3.05 -0.05 21.03
C VAL A 379 1.73 -0.28 20.30
N LYS A 380 1.37 -1.55 20.00
CA LYS A 380 0.11 -1.91 19.36
C LYS A 380 -1.08 -1.54 20.25
N GLU A 381 -1.03 -1.88 21.54
CA GLU A 381 -2.11 -1.61 22.50
C GLU A 381 -2.47 -0.12 22.54
N TYR A 382 -1.47 0.75 22.74
CA TYR A 382 -1.69 2.20 22.77
C TYR A 382 -2.05 2.77 21.40
N HIS A 383 -1.60 2.14 20.31
CA HIS A 383 -2.00 2.52 18.96
C HIS A 383 -3.45 2.15 18.65
N ASP A 384 -3.93 1.00 19.12
CA ASP A 384 -5.33 0.58 19.00
C ASP A 384 -6.23 1.50 19.83
N LYS A 385 -5.83 1.82 21.07
CA LYS A 385 -6.51 2.84 21.92
C LYS A 385 -6.57 4.19 21.24
N TYR A 386 -5.49 4.61 20.58
CA TYR A 386 -5.46 5.84 19.81
C TYR A 386 -6.41 5.81 18.59
N ILE A 387 -6.46 4.70 17.85
CA ILE A 387 -7.39 4.53 16.72
C ILE A 387 -8.84 4.59 17.20
N GLU A 388 -9.14 3.95 18.33
CA GLU A 388 -10.45 4.00 18.96
C GLU A 388 -10.80 5.43 19.38
N ALA A 389 -9.90 6.14 20.06
CA ALA A 389 -10.10 7.53 20.43
C ALA A 389 -10.35 8.44 19.21
N LEU A 390 -9.62 8.24 18.10
CA LEU A 390 -9.84 8.99 16.86
C LEU A 390 -11.21 8.66 16.22
N ARG A 391 -11.65 7.40 16.27
CA ARG A 391 -12.96 6.99 15.76
C ARG A 391 -14.09 7.56 16.60
N ASN A 392 -13.97 7.50 17.93
CA ASN A 392 -14.93 8.08 18.85
C ASN A 392 -15.01 9.61 18.66
N LEU A 393 -13.87 10.29 18.52
CA LEU A 393 -13.82 11.72 18.20
C LEU A 393 -14.54 12.03 16.88
N PHE A 394 -14.36 11.20 15.85
CA PHE A 394 -15.09 11.38 14.60
C PHE A 394 -16.59 11.14 14.78
N ASP A 395 -16.98 10.01 15.36
CA ASP A 395 -18.37 9.59 15.51
C ASP A 395 -19.19 10.51 16.43
N ASN A 396 -18.56 11.10 17.45
CA ASN A 396 -19.21 12.04 18.36
C ASN A 396 -19.56 13.37 17.70
N TYR A 397 -18.74 13.84 16.76
CA TYR A 397 -18.87 15.18 16.18
C TYR A 397 -19.36 15.18 14.72
N LYS A 398 -19.35 14.03 14.02
CA LYS A 398 -19.82 13.95 12.63
C LYS A 398 -21.27 14.39 12.45
N GLY A 399 -22.13 14.10 13.43
CA GLY A 399 -23.55 14.46 13.38
C GLY A 399 -23.82 15.95 13.51
N VAL A 400 -22.79 16.77 13.77
CA VAL A 400 -22.86 18.23 13.88
C VAL A 400 -22.00 18.92 12.80
N TYR A 401 -20.78 18.41 12.58
CA TYR A 401 -19.78 19.11 11.77
C TYR A 401 -19.57 18.50 10.38
N ALA A 402 -19.95 17.24 10.16
CA ALA A 402 -19.84 16.65 8.82
C ALA A 402 -20.99 17.14 7.93
N VAL A 403 -20.71 17.23 6.62
CA VAL A 403 -21.76 17.53 5.63
C VAL A 403 -22.75 16.37 5.50
N ASP A 404 -22.26 15.14 5.66
CA ASP A 404 -23.06 13.91 5.69
C ASP A 404 -23.02 13.33 7.12
N PRO A 405 -24.14 13.34 7.88
CA PRO A 405 -24.17 12.85 9.26
C PRO A 405 -23.98 11.33 9.35
N ASP A 406 -24.29 10.59 8.27
CA ASP A 406 -24.10 9.14 8.18
C ASP A 406 -22.69 8.76 7.68
N ALA A 407 -21.81 9.76 7.51
CA ALA A 407 -20.44 9.55 7.09
C ALA A 407 -19.72 8.53 7.99
N LYS A 408 -18.84 7.75 7.36
CA LYS A 408 -18.00 6.77 8.04
C LYS A 408 -16.53 7.10 7.85
N LEU A 409 -15.76 6.97 8.91
CA LEU A 409 -14.31 7.08 8.84
C LEU A 409 -13.73 5.81 8.18
N GLU A 410 -13.41 5.91 6.90
CA GLU A 410 -12.81 4.84 6.11
C GLU A 410 -11.31 4.68 6.44
N HIS A 411 -10.89 3.47 6.79
CA HIS A 411 -9.47 3.15 6.94
C HIS A 411 -8.95 2.48 5.67
N ALA A 412 -8.11 3.16 4.89
CA ALA A 412 -7.67 2.69 3.57
C ALA A 412 -6.62 1.54 3.58
N ALA A 413 -6.32 0.99 4.75
CA ALA A 413 -5.42 -0.16 4.91
C ALA A 413 -6.08 -1.34 5.64
N ALA A 414 -7.27 -1.74 5.20
CA ALA A 414 -7.91 -2.96 5.68
C ALA A 414 -7.01 -4.19 5.45
N GLY A 415 -7.05 -5.15 6.40
CA GLY A 415 -6.45 -6.48 6.24
C GLY A 415 -5.00 -6.68 6.69
N ARG A 416 -4.35 -5.76 7.43
CA ARG A 416 -3.02 -6.06 8.06
C ARG A 416 -3.06 -5.78 9.56
N SER A 417 -3.07 -6.83 10.37
CA SER A 417 -2.84 -6.72 11.82
C SER A 417 -1.35 -6.49 12.09
N PRO A 418 -0.98 -5.60 13.01
CA PRO A 418 0.40 -5.50 13.47
C PRO A 418 0.89 -6.71 14.27
N LEU A 419 0.04 -7.68 14.60
CA LEU A 419 0.49 -8.97 15.14
C LEU A 419 1.02 -9.90 14.04
N TRP A 420 0.63 -9.69 12.78
CA TRP A 420 1.11 -10.53 11.70
C TRP A 420 2.63 -10.46 11.58
N PRO A 421 3.27 -11.60 11.28
CA PRO A 421 4.70 -11.63 11.00
C PRO A 421 5.07 -10.61 9.93
N ASN A 422 6.23 -9.98 10.10
CA ASN A 422 6.78 -9.06 9.13
C ASN A 422 8.24 -9.42 8.89
N ASN A 423 8.47 -10.17 7.83
CA ASN A 423 9.80 -10.60 7.42
C ASN A 423 10.74 -9.42 7.13
N ASN A 424 10.22 -8.22 6.86
CA ASN A 424 11.06 -7.03 6.67
C ASN A 424 11.50 -6.40 7.99
N ALA A 425 10.88 -6.77 9.11
CA ALA A 425 11.22 -6.28 10.44
C ALA A 425 12.23 -7.19 11.17
N VAL A 426 12.52 -8.38 10.67
CA VAL A 426 13.45 -9.34 11.29
C VAL A 426 14.88 -8.78 11.19
N PRO A 427 15.59 -8.53 12.31
CA PRO A 427 16.92 -7.92 12.29
C PRO A 427 17.94 -8.66 11.43
N GLU A 428 17.94 -9.99 11.47
CA GLU A 428 18.84 -10.84 10.66
C GLU A 428 18.65 -10.63 9.16
N LEU A 429 17.41 -10.37 8.72
CA LEU A 429 17.04 -10.14 7.32
C LEU A 429 17.35 -8.72 6.85
N GLN A 430 17.62 -7.79 7.77
CA GLN A 430 18.06 -6.42 7.48
C GLN A 430 19.58 -6.30 7.29
N THR A 431 20.34 -7.34 7.67
CA THR A 431 21.78 -7.40 7.38
C THR A 431 22.04 -7.52 5.89
N LEU A 432 23.26 -7.18 5.43
CA LEU A 432 23.65 -7.41 4.02
C LEU A 432 23.49 -8.89 3.63
N ARG A 433 23.85 -9.81 4.52
CA ARG A 433 23.67 -11.26 4.31
C ARG A 433 22.20 -11.62 4.16
N GLY A 434 21.32 -11.08 5.01
CA GLY A 434 19.88 -11.27 4.93
C GLY A 434 19.27 -10.71 3.65
N TYR A 435 19.67 -9.50 3.28
CA TYR A 435 19.25 -8.83 2.04
C TYR A 435 19.69 -9.59 0.79
N VAL A 436 20.94 -10.05 0.75
CA VAL A 436 21.47 -10.86 -0.35
C VAL A 436 20.79 -12.23 -0.35
N GLY A 437 20.72 -12.91 0.80
CA GLY A 437 20.15 -14.25 0.94
C GLY A 437 18.70 -14.33 0.46
N ARG A 438 17.86 -13.34 0.82
CA ARG A 438 16.46 -13.32 0.41
C ARG A 438 16.25 -12.98 -1.06
N ARG A 439 17.21 -12.29 -1.69
CA ARG A 439 17.12 -11.87 -3.10
C ARG A 439 17.82 -12.85 -4.05
N PHE A 440 18.93 -13.46 -3.65
CA PHE A 440 19.81 -14.22 -4.53
C PHE A 440 19.11 -15.39 -5.19
N LEU A 441 18.37 -16.21 -4.43
CA LEU A 441 17.68 -17.37 -4.98
C LEU A 441 16.60 -16.95 -5.99
N LEU A 442 15.75 -15.97 -5.65
CA LEU A 442 14.71 -15.48 -6.56
C LEU A 442 15.29 -14.78 -7.78
N TRP A 443 16.31 -13.94 -7.56
CA TRP A 443 17.02 -13.24 -8.63
C TRP A 443 17.63 -14.24 -9.61
N SER A 444 18.20 -15.35 -9.10
CA SER A 444 18.76 -16.41 -9.94
C SER A 444 17.67 -17.19 -10.68
N LEU A 445 16.57 -17.57 -10.00
CA LEU A 445 15.48 -18.34 -10.62
C LEU A 445 14.75 -17.54 -11.69
N PHE A 446 14.29 -16.33 -11.38
CA PHE A 446 13.58 -15.47 -12.34
C PHE A 446 14.53 -14.85 -13.37
N GLY A 447 15.76 -14.52 -12.98
CA GLY A 447 16.79 -14.02 -13.89
C GLY A 447 17.19 -15.08 -14.91
N LEU A 448 17.43 -16.32 -14.50
CA LEU A 448 17.69 -17.44 -15.42
C LEU A 448 16.50 -17.67 -16.36
N TRP A 449 15.27 -17.58 -15.84
CA TRP A 449 14.09 -17.74 -16.67
C TRP A 449 13.92 -16.62 -17.71
N ILE A 450 14.26 -15.36 -17.40
CA ILE A 450 14.06 -14.25 -18.33
C ILE A 450 15.27 -14.05 -19.26
N PHE A 451 16.46 -13.90 -18.69
CA PHE A 451 17.67 -13.68 -19.47
C PHE A 451 18.20 -14.96 -20.10
N GLY A 452 18.13 -16.09 -19.39
CA GLY A 452 18.53 -17.38 -19.94
C GLY A 452 17.65 -17.78 -21.12
N LEU A 453 16.34 -17.53 -21.03
CA LEU A 453 15.42 -17.71 -22.16
C LEU A 453 15.76 -16.79 -23.33
N GLY A 454 15.97 -15.50 -23.07
CA GLY A 454 16.36 -14.54 -24.11
C GLY A 454 17.66 -14.96 -24.82
N ALA A 455 18.68 -15.30 -24.05
CA ALA A 455 19.97 -15.78 -24.56
C ALA A 455 19.81 -17.09 -25.35
N TYR A 456 18.99 -18.03 -24.87
CA TYR A 456 18.70 -19.27 -25.58
C TYR A 456 18.03 -19.02 -26.93
N ILE A 457 16.98 -18.18 -26.98
CA ILE A 457 16.29 -17.83 -28.23
C ILE A 457 17.26 -17.19 -29.21
N VAL A 458 18.08 -16.23 -28.76
CA VAL A 458 19.08 -15.56 -29.59
C VAL A 458 20.09 -16.58 -30.14
N MET A 459 20.63 -17.45 -29.28
CA MET A 459 21.57 -18.49 -29.70
C MET A 459 20.96 -19.51 -30.65
N TRP A 460 19.69 -19.88 -30.45
CA TRP A 460 18.97 -20.79 -31.33
C TRP A 460 18.75 -20.18 -32.72
N LEU A 461 18.28 -18.93 -32.78
CA LEU A 461 18.11 -18.19 -34.03
C LEU A 461 19.44 -17.96 -34.76
N TYR A 462 20.47 -17.55 -34.02
CA TYR A 462 21.81 -17.36 -34.56
C TYR A 462 22.38 -18.66 -35.14
N SER A 463 22.24 -19.76 -34.41
CA SER A 463 22.67 -21.09 -34.86
C SER A 463 21.90 -21.54 -36.10
N ALA A 464 20.57 -21.34 -36.14
CA ALA A 464 19.74 -21.67 -37.29
C ALA A 464 20.17 -20.88 -38.53
N LEU A 465 20.41 -19.58 -38.42
CA LEU A 465 20.91 -18.75 -39.53
C LEU A 465 22.29 -19.19 -40.01
N CYS A 466 23.21 -19.53 -39.10
CA CYS A 466 24.53 -20.04 -39.47
C CYS A 466 24.45 -21.40 -40.19
N VAL A 467 23.58 -22.31 -39.73
CA VAL A 467 23.37 -23.60 -40.38
C VAL A 467 22.69 -23.45 -41.74
N ILE A 468 21.67 -22.59 -41.86
CA ILE A 468 21.00 -22.29 -43.14
C ILE A 468 22.02 -21.73 -44.13
N ARG A 469 22.86 -20.77 -43.71
CA ARG A 469 23.93 -20.22 -44.54
C ARG A 469 24.92 -21.31 -44.96
N TRP A 470 25.34 -22.16 -44.04
CA TRP A 470 26.27 -23.26 -44.34
C TRP A 470 25.69 -24.22 -45.38
N VAL A 471 24.45 -24.69 -45.18
CA VAL A 471 23.73 -25.56 -46.13
C VAL A 471 23.54 -24.85 -47.48
N TRP A 472 23.15 -23.58 -47.49
CA TRP A 472 22.99 -22.81 -48.71
C TRP A 472 24.30 -22.72 -49.51
N THR A 473 25.42 -22.41 -48.84
CA THR A 473 26.74 -22.39 -49.51
C THR A 473 27.16 -23.77 -49.99
N ALA A 474 26.85 -24.83 -49.25
CA ALA A 474 27.13 -26.20 -49.66
C ALA A 474 26.33 -26.60 -50.92
N VAL A 475 25.06 -26.20 -50.99
CA VAL A 475 24.20 -26.45 -52.17
C VAL A 475 24.68 -25.67 -53.39
N GLN A 476 25.16 -24.44 -53.22
CA GLN A 476 25.61 -23.59 -54.34
C GLN A 476 27.04 -23.90 -54.82
N MET A 477 27.96 -24.22 -53.91
CA MET A 477 29.41 -24.27 -54.18
C MET A 477 30.04 -25.65 -53.88
N GLY A 478 29.24 -26.62 -53.41
CA GLY A 478 29.71 -27.94 -53.01
C GLY A 478 30.20 -27.99 -51.56
N TRP A 479 30.10 -29.17 -50.93
CA TRP A 479 30.39 -29.38 -49.50
C TRP A 479 31.83 -29.07 -49.09
N THR A 480 32.80 -29.22 -49.99
CA THR A 480 34.22 -28.96 -49.73
C THR A 480 34.56 -27.46 -49.66
N GLN A 481 33.69 -26.59 -50.19
CA GLN A 481 33.86 -25.14 -50.18
C GLN A 481 32.84 -24.42 -49.28
N ALA A 482 31.96 -25.16 -48.62
CA ALA A 482 30.94 -24.61 -47.73
C ALA A 482 31.59 -23.96 -46.50
N THR A 483 31.13 -22.78 -46.09
CA THR A 483 31.65 -22.10 -44.91
C THR A 483 31.01 -22.69 -43.64
N PRO A 484 31.77 -23.40 -42.79
CA PRO A 484 31.18 -24.07 -41.63
C PRO A 484 30.63 -23.05 -40.62
N PRO A 485 29.65 -23.43 -39.78
CA PRO A 485 29.18 -22.58 -38.70
C PRO A 485 30.34 -22.17 -37.77
N PRO A 486 30.30 -20.99 -37.15
CA PRO A 486 31.31 -20.55 -36.19
C PRO A 486 31.52 -21.57 -35.05
N MET A 487 32.72 -21.62 -34.47
CA MET A 487 33.04 -22.57 -33.39
C MET A 487 32.10 -22.46 -32.18
N SER A 488 31.62 -21.24 -31.85
CA SER A 488 30.63 -21.03 -30.81
C SER A 488 29.28 -21.71 -31.08
N VAL A 489 28.84 -21.74 -32.35
CA VAL A 489 27.62 -22.44 -32.78
C VAL A 489 27.84 -23.95 -32.73
N GLN A 490 29.00 -24.43 -33.18
CA GLN A 490 29.34 -25.86 -33.12
C GLN A 490 29.36 -26.37 -31.67
N ALA A 491 30.02 -25.64 -30.76
CA ALA A 491 30.08 -25.98 -29.34
C ALA A 491 28.69 -25.96 -28.69
N TYR A 492 27.85 -24.97 -29.02
CA TYR A 492 26.47 -24.88 -28.53
C TYR A 492 25.60 -26.05 -29.01
N ILE A 493 25.67 -26.40 -30.30
CA ILE A 493 24.93 -27.53 -30.87
C ILE A 493 25.42 -28.85 -30.25
N ALA A 494 26.75 -29.05 -30.16
CA ALA A 494 27.32 -30.26 -29.55
C ALA A 494 26.89 -30.41 -28.08
N PHE A 495 26.97 -29.34 -27.28
CA PHE A 495 26.47 -29.33 -25.91
C PHE A 495 24.98 -29.68 -25.85
N THR A 496 24.16 -29.06 -26.71
CA THR A 496 22.71 -29.31 -26.75
C THR A 496 22.39 -30.75 -27.11
N ILE A 497 23.10 -31.33 -28.09
CA ILE A 497 22.93 -32.74 -28.47
C ILE A 497 23.28 -33.66 -27.31
N VAL A 498 24.42 -33.44 -26.66
CA VAL A 498 24.84 -34.26 -25.50
C VAL A 498 23.82 -34.13 -24.36
N TYR A 499 23.38 -32.91 -24.06
CA TYR A 499 22.41 -32.61 -23.01
C TYR A 499 21.05 -33.26 -23.26
N GLU A 500 20.49 -33.10 -24.46
CA GLU A 500 19.20 -33.71 -24.83
C GLU A 500 19.30 -35.23 -24.93
N SER A 501 20.44 -35.77 -25.41
CA SER A 501 20.69 -37.22 -25.44
C SER A 501 20.73 -37.79 -24.02
N TYR A 502 21.34 -37.09 -23.07
CA TYR A 502 21.34 -37.48 -21.66
C TYR A 502 19.90 -37.56 -21.11
N HIS A 503 19.08 -36.53 -21.32
CA HIS A 503 17.68 -36.53 -20.89
C HIS A 503 16.80 -37.56 -21.61
N TYR A 504 17.11 -37.89 -22.85
CA TYR A 504 16.38 -38.90 -23.61
C TYR A 504 16.68 -40.33 -23.11
N VAL A 505 17.94 -40.62 -22.79
CA VAL A 505 18.38 -41.98 -22.43
C VAL A 505 18.20 -42.27 -20.93
N THR A 506 18.18 -41.25 -20.07
CA THR A 506 18.07 -41.43 -18.62
C THR A 506 16.62 -41.36 -18.12
N ARG A 507 16.34 -42.04 -17.00
CA ARG A 507 15.01 -42.09 -16.40
C ARG A 507 14.73 -40.80 -15.63
N ASP A 508 13.48 -40.31 -15.65
CA ASP A 508 13.03 -39.12 -14.90
C ASP A 508 13.46 -39.09 -13.42
N SER A 509 13.54 -40.26 -12.77
CA SER A 509 13.96 -40.35 -11.38
C SER A 509 15.40 -39.87 -11.13
N LEU A 510 16.27 -39.98 -12.13
CA LEU A 510 17.66 -39.51 -12.08
C LEU A 510 17.77 -37.99 -12.19
N HIS A 511 16.71 -37.32 -12.64
CA HIS A 511 16.63 -35.86 -12.73
C HIS A 511 16.02 -35.22 -11.48
N LEU A 512 15.63 -36.01 -10.49
CA LEU A 512 15.17 -35.51 -9.19
C LEU A 512 16.37 -35.33 -8.27
N TRP A 513 16.44 -34.20 -7.58
CA TRP A 513 17.52 -33.95 -6.60
C TRP A 513 16.97 -33.52 -5.23
N PRO A 514 16.60 -34.50 -4.37
CA PRO A 514 15.97 -34.22 -3.08
C PRO A 514 16.80 -33.35 -2.13
N ARG A 515 18.14 -33.39 -2.25
CA ARG A 515 19.03 -32.52 -1.46
C ARG A 515 18.89 -31.05 -1.88
N MET A 516 18.89 -30.76 -3.17
CA MET A 516 18.67 -29.40 -3.68
C MET A 516 17.27 -28.89 -3.37
N ARG A 517 16.26 -29.76 -3.45
CA ARG A 517 14.90 -29.42 -3.02
C ARG A 517 14.83 -28.98 -1.56
N ARG A 518 15.43 -29.76 -0.65
CA ARG A 518 15.49 -29.42 0.77
C ARG A 518 16.28 -28.14 1.01
N LEU A 519 17.39 -27.96 0.31
CA LEU A 519 18.19 -26.74 0.40
C LEU A 519 17.39 -25.51 -0.03
N ALA A 520 16.67 -25.56 -1.16
CA ALA A 520 15.85 -24.45 -1.63
C ALA A 520 14.70 -24.13 -0.67
N ARG A 521 14.02 -25.16 -0.13
CA ARG A 521 13.00 -24.98 0.92
C ARG A 521 13.57 -24.32 2.16
N TYR A 522 14.74 -24.79 2.62
CA TYR A 522 15.44 -24.21 3.76
C TYR A 522 15.81 -22.74 3.51
N ILE A 523 16.41 -22.42 2.35
CA ILE A 523 16.77 -21.04 1.99
C ILE A 523 15.53 -20.13 1.96
N LEU A 524 14.44 -20.56 1.34
CA LEU A 524 13.21 -19.75 1.25
C LEU A 524 12.50 -19.60 2.60
N LEU A 525 12.63 -20.58 3.48
CA LEU A 525 12.12 -20.52 4.85
C LEU A 525 12.96 -19.59 5.73
N HIS A 526 14.29 -19.66 5.63
CA HIS A 526 15.21 -18.83 6.44
C HIS A 526 15.33 -17.40 5.93
N TYR A 527 15.22 -17.21 4.60
CA TYR A 527 15.32 -15.91 3.94
C TYR A 527 14.06 -15.62 3.13
N PRO A 528 12.90 -15.46 3.79
CA PRO A 528 11.65 -15.18 3.09
C PRO A 528 11.74 -13.83 2.36
N TYR A 529 11.28 -13.82 1.10
CA TYR A 529 11.38 -12.65 0.24
C TYR A 529 10.29 -11.60 0.49
N PHE A 530 9.03 -12.05 0.60
CA PHE A 530 7.87 -11.18 0.77
C PHE A 530 7.72 -10.74 2.23
N ARG A 531 6.97 -9.65 2.46
CA ARG A 531 6.66 -9.14 3.80
C ARG A 531 6.07 -10.22 4.69
N LEU A 532 5.18 -11.04 4.12
CA LEU A 532 4.52 -12.16 4.78
C LEU A 532 4.25 -13.26 3.74
N ASN A 533 4.55 -14.51 4.09
CA ASN A 533 4.22 -15.71 3.33
C ASN A 533 3.59 -16.71 4.30
N VAL A 534 2.32 -17.06 4.10
CA VAL A 534 1.59 -18.01 4.95
C VAL A 534 0.72 -18.91 4.08
N THR A 535 0.72 -20.21 4.41
CA THR A 535 -0.21 -21.19 3.84
C THR A 535 -1.09 -21.76 4.93
N ILE A 536 -2.40 -21.60 4.78
CA ILE A 536 -3.41 -22.04 5.74
C ILE A 536 -4.14 -23.24 5.15
N PHE A 537 -4.17 -24.35 5.88
CA PHE A 537 -4.98 -25.51 5.55
C PHE A 537 -6.29 -25.42 6.32
N GLU A 538 -7.39 -25.11 5.63
CA GLU A 538 -8.69 -24.86 6.28
C GLU A 538 -9.14 -26.05 7.13
N GLU A 539 -8.93 -27.28 6.66
CA GLU A 539 -9.27 -28.49 7.43
C GLU A 539 -8.52 -28.59 8.76
N ARG A 540 -7.23 -28.24 8.76
CA ARG A 540 -6.37 -28.26 9.95
C ARG A 540 -6.83 -27.25 10.98
N GLU A 541 -7.04 -26.03 10.55
CA GLU A 541 -7.42 -24.93 11.44
C GLU A 541 -8.86 -25.11 11.95
N LEU A 542 -9.75 -25.66 11.12
CA LEU A 542 -11.09 -26.02 11.57
C LEU A 542 -11.02 -27.06 12.68
N GLN A 543 -10.18 -28.10 12.56
CA GLN A 543 -9.99 -29.09 13.63
C GLN A 543 -9.53 -28.44 14.95
N LYS A 544 -8.58 -27.50 14.89
CA LYS A 544 -8.17 -26.70 16.07
C LYS A 544 -9.34 -25.93 16.67
N GLN A 545 -10.12 -25.23 15.84
CA GLN A 545 -11.33 -24.52 16.27
C GLN A 545 -12.37 -25.47 16.90
N LYS A 546 -12.54 -26.68 16.37
CA LYS A 546 -13.46 -27.69 16.93
C LYS A 546 -13.02 -28.16 18.32
N MET A 547 -11.72 -28.36 18.51
CA MET A 547 -11.18 -28.80 19.79
C MET A 547 -11.34 -27.72 20.85
N GLN A 548 -11.02 -26.46 20.52
CA GLN A 548 -11.23 -25.30 21.41
C GLN A 548 -12.72 -25.11 21.76
N ALA A 549 -13.61 -25.18 20.77
CA ALA A 549 -15.05 -25.08 21.00
C ALA A 549 -15.59 -26.16 21.95
N LYS A 550 -15.05 -27.39 21.87
CA LYS A 550 -15.40 -28.50 22.77
C LYS A 550 -14.87 -28.28 24.18
N GLU A 551 -13.66 -27.75 24.33
CA GLU A 551 -13.09 -27.38 25.63
C GLU A 551 -13.87 -26.25 26.31
N GLU A 552 -14.42 -25.32 25.53
CA GLU A 552 -15.16 -24.15 26.00
C GLU A 552 -16.68 -24.37 26.15
N ASN A 553 -17.20 -25.59 25.90
CA ASN A 553 -18.64 -25.92 25.94
C ASN A 553 -19.53 -24.98 25.08
N ALA A 554 -18.99 -24.46 23.97
CA ALA A 554 -19.73 -23.56 23.09
C ALA A 554 -20.66 -24.32 22.13
N THR A 555 -21.97 -24.06 22.20
CA THR A 555 -23.00 -24.80 21.44
C THR A 555 -23.40 -24.18 20.09
N ASN A 556 -22.95 -22.96 19.77
CA ASN A 556 -23.38 -22.20 18.58
C ASN A 556 -22.21 -21.63 17.75
N ILE A 557 -21.29 -22.49 17.28
CA ILE A 557 -20.20 -22.06 16.39
C ILE A 557 -20.47 -22.58 14.97
N ASP A 558 -20.43 -21.68 13.97
CA ASP A 558 -20.45 -22.08 12.57
C ASP A 558 -19.17 -22.87 12.23
N MET A 559 -19.35 -24.14 11.87
CA MET A 559 -18.27 -25.07 11.57
C MET A 559 -18.01 -25.20 10.07
N LYS A 560 -18.69 -24.40 9.24
CA LYS A 560 -18.51 -24.42 7.78
C LYS A 560 -17.25 -23.69 7.34
N HIS A 561 -16.76 -22.69 8.06
CA HIS A 561 -15.53 -21.98 7.74
C HIS A 561 -14.89 -21.46 9.04
N LEU A 562 -13.63 -21.01 8.97
CA LEU A 562 -12.98 -20.42 10.13
C LEU A 562 -13.66 -19.11 10.51
N SER A 563 -13.82 -18.88 11.82
CA SER A 563 -14.18 -17.54 12.29
C SER A 563 -13.12 -16.52 11.89
N PRO A 564 -13.45 -15.23 11.69
CA PRO A 564 -12.46 -14.20 11.39
C PRO A 564 -11.31 -14.13 12.41
N ALA A 565 -11.60 -14.39 13.69
CA ALA A 565 -10.59 -14.43 14.75
C ALA A 565 -9.63 -15.63 14.59
N ALA A 566 -10.17 -16.83 14.30
CA ALA A 566 -9.35 -18.01 14.04
C ALA A 566 -8.52 -17.87 12.77
N ALA A 567 -9.08 -17.25 11.72
CA ALA A 567 -8.39 -16.92 10.48
C ALA A 567 -7.19 -15.98 10.74
N ILE A 568 -7.38 -14.92 11.54
CA ILE A 568 -6.28 -14.02 11.95
C ILE A 568 -5.22 -14.78 12.75
N LYS A 569 -5.64 -15.61 13.72
CA LYS A 569 -4.75 -16.40 14.56
C LYS A 569 -3.91 -17.39 13.76
N ALA A 570 -4.48 -18.03 12.74
CA ALA A 570 -3.75 -18.93 11.84
C ALA A 570 -2.59 -18.22 11.11
N VAL A 571 -2.76 -16.93 10.75
CA VAL A 571 -1.69 -16.11 10.16
C VAL A 571 -0.61 -15.75 11.20
N GLU A 572 -1.01 -15.51 12.44
CA GLU A 572 -0.10 -15.18 13.54
C GLU A 572 0.75 -16.39 13.95
N GLU A 573 0.14 -17.57 14.05
CA GLU A 573 0.84 -18.83 14.35
C GLU A 573 1.77 -19.25 13.20
N ASN A 574 1.35 -19.02 11.95
CA ASN A 574 2.06 -19.43 10.73
C ASN A 574 2.63 -20.85 10.82
N ASP A 575 1.74 -21.81 11.00
CA ASP A 575 2.09 -23.19 11.30
C ASP A 575 2.71 -23.91 10.07
N ILE A 576 4.04 -24.02 10.08
CA ILE A 576 4.83 -24.58 8.99
C ILE A 576 4.99 -26.10 9.03
N THR A 577 4.40 -26.82 9.99
CA THR A 577 4.63 -28.27 10.07
C THR A 577 4.04 -28.99 8.85
N PRO A 578 4.69 -30.07 8.36
CA PRO A 578 4.14 -30.88 7.27
C PRO A 578 2.72 -31.36 7.58
N PHE A 579 1.79 -31.16 6.64
CA PHE A 579 0.38 -31.51 6.80
C PHE A 579 -0.11 -32.45 5.69
N VAL A 580 0.30 -32.22 4.44
CA VAL A 580 -0.13 -33.05 3.31
C VAL A 580 0.72 -34.31 3.21
N GLU A 581 0.07 -35.47 3.29
CA GLU A 581 0.71 -36.79 3.22
C GLU A 581 0.78 -37.35 1.79
N THR A 582 1.74 -38.23 1.54
CA THR A 582 1.87 -38.98 0.27
C THR A 582 0.72 -39.97 0.06
N GLY A 583 0.31 -40.19 -1.19
CA GLY A 583 -0.62 -41.27 -1.54
C GLY A 583 -2.10 -40.97 -1.27
N THR A 584 -2.43 -39.73 -0.89
CA THR A 584 -3.79 -39.27 -0.56
C THR A 584 -4.65 -38.94 -1.79
N LYS A 585 -4.10 -39.04 -3.00
CA LYS A 585 -4.76 -38.69 -4.29
C LYS A 585 -5.37 -37.28 -4.29
N ASN A 586 -4.61 -36.30 -3.82
CA ASN A 586 -5.03 -34.91 -3.78
C ASN A 586 -4.65 -34.18 -5.07
N LEU A 587 -5.59 -33.41 -5.63
CA LEU A 587 -5.34 -32.42 -6.67
C LEU A 587 -5.51 -31.01 -6.11
N PHE A 588 -4.42 -30.28 -5.98
CA PHE A 588 -4.42 -28.88 -5.54
C PHE A 588 -4.53 -27.95 -6.74
N ALA A 589 -5.62 -27.21 -6.83
CA ALA A 589 -5.86 -26.27 -7.92
C ALA A 589 -5.67 -24.84 -7.41
N PHE A 590 -4.49 -24.27 -7.71
CA PHE A 590 -4.06 -22.95 -7.26
C PHE A 590 -4.61 -21.83 -8.14
N HIS A 591 -5.07 -20.78 -7.46
CA HIS A 591 -5.63 -19.55 -8.03
C HIS A 591 -5.17 -18.32 -7.23
N PRO A 592 -5.06 -17.14 -7.85
CA PRO A 592 -4.94 -16.92 -9.29
C PRO A 592 -3.53 -17.26 -9.80
N HIS A 593 -3.35 -17.37 -11.13
CA HIS A 593 -2.01 -17.52 -11.71
C HIS A 593 -1.09 -16.31 -11.44
N GLY A 594 -1.63 -15.10 -11.32
CA GLY A 594 -0.78 -13.90 -11.26
C GLY A 594 0.08 -13.71 -12.52
N ALA A 595 1.10 -12.86 -12.46
CA ALA A 595 2.07 -12.75 -13.56
C ALA A 595 3.04 -13.95 -13.59
N LEU A 596 3.66 -14.27 -12.45
CA LEU A 596 4.64 -15.36 -12.29
C LEU A 596 4.28 -16.38 -11.19
N THR A 597 3.02 -16.42 -10.76
CA THR A 597 2.49 -17.48 -9.87
C THR A 597 3.24 -17.64 -8.55
N CYS A 598 3.42 -16.53 -7.82
CA CYS A 598 4.18 -16.52 -6.58
C CYS A 598 3.53 -17.44 -5.52
N GLY A 599 2.21 -17.42 -5.36
CA GLY A 599 1.48 -18.29 -4.46
C GLY A 599 1.72 -19.78 -4.72
N PHE A 600 1.64 -20.22 -5.98
CA PHE A 600 1.90 -21.61 -6.37
C PHE A 600 3.31 -22.06 -6.02
N SER A 601 4.31 -21.22 -6.29
CA SER A 601 5.71 -21.56 -6.03
C SER A 601 6.05 -21.47 -4.54
N PHE A 602 5.83 -20.33 -3.88
CA PHE A 602 6.32 -20.08 -2.52
C PHE A 602 5.44 -20.70 -1.44
N ASN A 603 4.13 -20.50 -1.54
CA ASN A 603 3.16 -21.01 -0.57
C ASN A 603 2.70 -22.44 -0.92
N GLY A 604 3.01 -22.92 -2.12
CA GLY A 604 2.86 -24.31 -2.54
C GLY A 604 4.18 -25.07 -2.56
N ALA A 605 4.86 -25.06 -3.71
CA ALA A 605 5.98 -25.94 -4.02
C ALA A 605 7.15 -25.90 -3.03
N TYR A 606 7.36 -24.76 -2.38
CA TYR A 606 8.43 -24.54 -1.42
C TYR A 606 7.95 -24.50 0.04
N HIS A 607 6.64 -24.54 0.29
CA HIS A 607 6.10 -24.47 1.64
C HIS A 607 6.26 -25.80 2.40
N MET A 608 6.66 -25.74 3.67
CA MET A 608 6.95 -26.92 4.50
C MET A 608 5.73 -27.81 4.75
N GLY A 609 4.52 -27.24 4.73
CA GLY A 609 3.26 -28.02 4.76
C GLY A 609 3.14 -29.09 3.67
N PHE A 610 3.84 -28.92 2.53
CA PHE A 610 3.89 -29.89 1.43
C PHE A 610 5.17 -30.76 1.40
N GLU A 611 6.04 -30.69 2.42
CA GLU A 611 7.32 -31.42 2.43
C GLU A 611 7.13 -32.92 2.21
N ARG A 612 6.15 -33.52 2.92
CA ARG A 612 5.83 -34.95 2.87
C ARG A 612 4.75 -35.30 1.85
N SER A 613 4.37 -34.37 0.98
CA SER A 613 3.23 -34.58 0.07
C SER A 613 3.55 -35.47 -1.14
N ALA A 614 4.83 -35.60 -1.52
CA ALA A 614 5.27 -36.11 -2.82
C ALA A 614 4.47 -35.51 -4.01
N CYS A 615 4.05 -34.25 -3.88
CA CYS A 615 3.23 -33.58 -4.88
C CYS A 615 4.04 -33.22 -6.13
N ARG A 616 3.47 -33.52 -7.31
CA ARG A 616 4.00 -33.09 -8.61
C ARG A 616 3.44 -31.73 -8.99
N TRP A 617 4.32 -30.75 -9.15
CA TRP A 617 3.95 -29.36 -9.45
C TRP A 617 3.91 -29.16 -10.96
N LEU A 618 2.70 -29.18 -11.53
CA LEU A 618 2.56 -29.10 -12.98
C LEU A 618 2.61 -27.64 -13.46
N SER A 619 3.50 -27.37 -14.41
CA SER A 619 3.71 -26.04 -14.98
C SER A 619 3.78 -26.09 -16.50
N ALA A 620 3.78 -24.92 -17.14
CA ALA A 620 3.74 -24.81 -18.59
C ALA A 620 4.91 -25.56 -19.26
N GLU A 621 4.59 -26.29 -20.32
CA GLU A 621 5.53 -27.17 -21.02
C GLU A 621 6.74 -26.44 -21.61
N ASN A 622 6.54 -25.19 -22.03
CA ASN A 622 7.59 -24.33 -22.58
C ASN A 622 8.73 -24.09 -21.59
N LEU A 623 8.48 -24.08 -20.27
CA LEU A 623 9.52 -23.91 -19.25
C LEU A 623 10.56 -25.05 -19.28
N PHE A 624 10.16 -26.22 -19.76
CA PHE A 624 11.02 -27.40 -19.85
C PHE A 624 11.79 -27.47 -21.17
N TRP A 625 11.59 -26.55 -22.12
CA TRP A 625 12.38 -26.56 -23.37
C TRP A 625 13.82 -26.07 -23.15
N PHE A 626 14.06 -25.28 -22.11
CA PHE A 626 15.35 -24.63 -21.88
C PHE A 626 16.27 -25.50 -21.02
N PRO A 627 17.49 -25.83 -21.50
CA PRO A 627 18.51 -26.47 -20.68
C PRO A 627 18.77 -25.69 -19.38
N LEU A 628 19.16 -26.38 -18.31
CA LEU A 628 19.36 -25.85 -16.94
C LEU A 628 18.07 -25.42 -16.21
N VAL A 629 17.17 -24.67 -16.86
CA VAL A 629 15.85 -24.36 -16.28
C VAL A 629 15.06 -25.66 -16.07
N ARG A 630 15.08 -26.55 -17.08
CA ARG A 630 14.52 -27.91 -16.98
C ARG A 630 15.05 -28.66 -15.76
N ASP A 631 16.36 -28.64 -15.53
CA ASP A 631 16.98 -29.34 -14.40
C ASP A 631 16.56 -28.77 -13.06
N ILE A 632 16.61 -27.45 -12.91
CA ILE A 632 16.20 -26.77 -11.68
C ILE A 632 14.73 -27.08 -11.37
N LEU A 633 13.85 -27.03 -12.38
CA LEU A 633 12.44 -27.39 -12.22
C LEU A 633 12.28 -28.86 -11.81
N ASN A 634 12.98 -29.78 -12.47
CA ASN A 634 12.95 -31.21 -12.10
C ASN A 634 13.48 -31.45 -10.68
N TRP A 635 14.55 -30.77 -10.26
CA TRP A 635 15.07 -30.85 -8.88
C TRP A 635 14.03 -30.43 -7.85
N MET A 636 13.17 -29.46 -8.22
CA MET A 636 12.09 -28.96 -7.39
C MET A 636 10.76 -29.73 -7.56
N GLU A 637 10.77 -30.90 -8.23
CA GLU A 637 9.59 -31.74 -8.52
C GLU A 637 8.52 -31.10 -9.39
N TYR A 638 8.91 -30.10 -10.18
CA TYR A 638 8.05 -29.58 -11.23
C TYR A 638 7.99 -30.57 -12.40
N SER A 639 6.89 -30.56 -13.14
CA SER A 639 6.73 -31.34 -14.37
C SER A 639 5.82 -30.60 -15.35
N SER A 640 5.87 -30.96 -16.63
CA SER A 640 4.99 -30.37 -17.63
C SER A 640 3.51 -30.71 -17.34
N CYS A 641 2.63 -29.71 -17.49
CA CYS A 641 1.18 -29.85 -17.38
C CYS A 641 0.52 -30.57 -18.56
N ALA A 642 1.30 -31.15 -19.47
CA ALA A 642 0.79 -31.98 -20.54
C ALA A 642 -0.05 -33.15 -20.00
N LYS A 643 -1.16 -33.45 -20.70
CA LYS A 643 -2.11 -34.51 -20.32
C LYS A 643 -1.43 -35.85 -20.04
N VAL A 644 -0.41 -36.22 -20.83
CA VAL A 644 0.32 -37.49 -20.66
C VAL A 644 1.01 -37.57 -19.30
N ASN A 645 1.65 -36.48 -18.87
CA ASN A 645 2.32 -36.40 -17.57
C ASN A 645 1.31 -36.41 -16.41
N MET A 646 0.25 -35.62 -16.53
CA MET A 646 -0.83 -35.60 -15.54
C MET A 646 -1.41 -37.02 -15.34
N LEU A 647 -1.76 -37.72 -16.42
CA LEU A 647 -2.23 -39.11 -16.36
C LEU A 647 -1.20 -40.07 -15.79
N LYS A 648 0.08 -39.91 -16.16
CA LYS A 648 1.19 -40.73 -15.64
C LYS A 648 1.31 -40.63 -14.12
N PHE A 649 1.22 -39.43 -13.55
CA PHE A 649 1.29 -39.23 -12.11
C PHE A 649 0.01 -39.69 -11.41
N MET A 650 -1.15 -39.46 -12.04
CA MET A 650 -2.43 -39.88 -11.48
C MET A 650 -2.64 -41.40 -11.45
N ARG A 651 -2.09 -42.13 -12.43
CA ARG A 651 -2.04 -43.61 -12.40
C ARG A 651 -1.14 -44.16 -11.30
N ARG A 652 -0.22 -43.35 -10.78
CA ARG A 652 0.69 -43.70 -9.68
C ARG A 652 0.18 -43.18 -8.33
N ASP A 653 -1.07 -42.71 -8.27
CA ASP A 653 -1.71 -42.19 -7.06
C ASP A 653 -0.91 -41.08 -6.36
N GLN A 654 -0.11 -40.33 -7.13
CA GLN A 654 0.67 -39.20 -6.62
C GLN A 654 -0.22 -37.98 -6.44
N ASN A 655 0.08 -37.15 -5.44
CA ASN A 655 -0.54 -35.84 -5.34
C ASN A 655 -0.10 -34.96 -6.51
N VAL A 656 -1.02 -34.15 -7.03
CA VAL A 656 -0.76 -33.29 -8.19
C VAL A 656 -1.20 -31.87 -7.86
N SER A 657 -0.42 -30.88 -8.29
CA SER A 657 -0.78 -29.47 -8.16
C SER A 657 -0.76 -28.81 -9.52
N ILE A 658 -1.79 -28.03 -9.83
CA ILE A 658 -1.95 -27.34 -11.13
C ILE A 658 -2.45 -25.91 -10.92
N ILE A 659 -2.29 -25.09 -11.96
CA ILE A 659 -2.92 -23.77 -12.06
C ILE A 659 -3.93 -23.83 -13.21
N PRO A 660 -5.22 -24.12 -12.95
CA PRO A 660 -6.19 -24.45 -14.01
C PRO A 660 -6.38 -23.34 -15.05
N GLY A 661 -6.29 -22.08 -14.62
CA GLY A 661 -6.46 -20.94 -15.51
C GLY A 661 -5.25 -20.69 -16.41
N GLY A 662 -4.05 -21.11 -15.99
CA GLY A 662 -2.85 -21.11 -16.83
C GLY A 662 -2.52 -19.74 -17.43
N PHE A 663 -2.06 -19.76 -18.68
CA PHE A 663 -1.60 -18.58 -19.40
C PHE A 663 -2.71 -17.53 -19.64
N GLU A 664 -3.95 -17.97 -19.76
CA GLU A 664 -5.14 -17.11 -19.89
C GLU A 664 -5.36 -16.25 -18.64
N GLU A 665 -5.15 -16.81 -17.44
CA GLU A 665 -5.18 -16.02 -16.20
C GLU A 665 -4.02 -15.03 -16.11
N ALA A 666 -2.81 -15.44 -16.48
CA ALA A 666 -1.67 -14.52 -16.56
C ALA A 666 -1.96 -13.36 -17.53
N THR A 667 -2.63 -13.64 -18.65
CA THR A 667 -3.04 -12.63 -19.63
C THR A 667 -4.12 -11.70 -19.06
N LEU A 668 -5.07 -12.22 -18.29
CA LEU A 668 -6.13 -11.46 -17.63
C LEU A 668 -5.67 -10.70 -16.38
N PHE A 669 -4.46 -11.01 -15.89
CA PHE A 669 -3.88 -10.38 -14.72
C PHE A 669 -3.96 -8.86 -14.83
N GLN A 670 -4.54 -8.27 -13.80
CA GLN A 670 -4.61 -6.84 -13.57
C GLN A 670 -4.38 -6.61 -12.09
N ARG A 671 -3.48 -5.67 -11.80
CA ARG A 671 -3.10 -5.34 -10.44
C ARG A 671 -4.31 -4.90 -9.59
N GLY A 672 -4.47 -5.49 -8.42
CA GLY A 672 -5.59 -5.23 -7.49
C GLY A 672 -6.95 -5.78 -7.94
N LYS A 673 -6.98 -6.70 -8.90
CA LYS A 673 -8.20 -7.38 -9.37
C LYS A 673 -8.07 -8.89 -9.22
N HIS A 674 -9.13 -9.52 -8.73
CA HIS A 674 -9.22 -10.96 -8.52
C HIS A 674 -9.89 -11.60 -9.73
N ARG A 675 -9.09 -11.99 -10.74
CA ARG A 675 -9.59 -12.50 -12.03
C ARG A 675 -9.10 -13.91 -12.30
N LEU A 676 -10.05 -14.81 -12.59
CA LEU A 676 -9.79 -16.22 -12.89
C LEU A 676 -10.33 -16.59 -14.26
N TYR A 677 -9.70 -17.55 -14.92
CA TYR A 677 -10.16 -18.11 -16.20
C TYR A 677 -10.47 -19.58 -16.03
N LEU A 678 -11.74 -19.88 -15.74
CA LEU A 678 -12.14 -21.20 -15.25
C LEU A 678 -13.40 -21.74 -15.93
N LYS A 679 -14.30 -20.88 -16.45
CA LYS A 679 -15.60 -21.31 -17.00
C LYS A 679 -15.46 -22.31 -18.15
N LYS A 680 -14.37 -22.24 -18.91
CA LYS A 680 -14.09 -23.12 -20.06
C LYS A 680 -13.09 -24.23 -19.73
N ARG A 681 -12.69 -24.40 -18.47
CA ARG A 681 -11.63 -25.33 -18.04
C ARG A 681 -12.21 -26.59 -17.41
N PHE A 682 -12.74 -27.48 -18.23
CA PHE A 682 -13.34 -28.74 -17.77
C PHE A 682 -12.34 -29.90 -17.65
N GLY A 683 -11.18 -29.79 -18.29
CA GLY A 683 -10.24 -30.91 -18.45
C GLY A 683 -9.70 -31.47 -17.14
N PHE A 684 -9.37 -30.63 -16.17
CA PHE A 684 -8.81 -31.10 -14.90
C PHE A 684 -9.86 -31.82 -14.04
N ILE A 685 -11.12 -31.34 -14.05
CA ILE A 685 -12.26 -32.02 -13.40
C ILE A 685 -12.49 -33.39 -14.04
N LYS A 686 -12.51 -33.44 -15.38
CA LYS A 686 -12.68 -34.69 -16.12
C LYS A 686 -11.62 -35.73 -15.73
N ILE A 687 -10.35 -35.34 -15.70
CA ILE A 687 -9.27 -36.27 -15.37
C ILE A 687 -9.32 -36.66 -13.88
N ALA A 688 -9.66 -35.73 -12.99
CA ALA A 688 -9.81 -36.02 -11.56
C ALA A 688 -10.94 -37.02 -11.28
N LEU A 689 -12.07 -36.92 -12.01
CA LEU A 689 -13.16 -37.92 -11.97
C LEU A 689 -12.70 -39.29 -12.45
N GLN A 690 -11.89 -39.37 -13.51
CA GLN A 690 -11.40 -40.67 -14.03
C GLN A 690 -10.55 -41.45 -13.03
N HIS A 691 -9.87 -40.73 -12.15
CA HIS A 691 -8.94 -41.32 -11.18
C HIS A 691 -9.43 -41.27 -9.72
N GLY A 692 -10.57 -40.61 -9.45
CA GLY A 692 -11.12 -40.47 -8.09
C GLY A 692 -10.23 -39.63 -7.18
N TYR A 693 -9.84 -38.43 -7.63
CA TYR A 693 -8.98 -37.52 -6.87
C TYR A 693 -9.78 -36.56 -5.98
N ASN A 694 -9.24 -36.24 -4.81
CA ASN A 694 -9.76 -35.20 -3.92
C ASN A 694 -9.33 -33.82 -4.42
N LEU A 695 -10.28 -33.01 -4.85
CA LEU A 695 -10.00 -31.73 -5.50
C LEU A 695 -10.04 -30.58 -4.50
N HIS A 696 -8.89 -29.99 -4.19
CA HIS A 696 -8.78 -28.84 -3.30
C HIS A 696 -8.80 -27.51 -4.08
N PRO A 697 -9.76 -26.61 -3.81
CA PRO A 697 -9.66 -25.22 -4.23
C PRO A 697 -8.58 -24.53 -3.39
N VAL A 698 -7.61 -23.89 -4.05
CA VAL A 698 -6.55 -23.15 -3.37
C VAL A 698 -6.55 -21.73 -3.88
N TYR A 699 -6.69 -20.75 -2.98
CA TYR A 699 -6.72 -19.33 -3.33
C TYR A 699 -5.59 -18.57 -2.63
N THR A 700 -4.88 -17.71 -3.35
CA THR A 700 -3.82 -16.86 -2.81
C THR A 700 -4.23 -15.40 -2.86
N PHE A 701 -4.43 -14.80 -1.70
CA PHE A 701 -4.58 -13.36 -1.53
C PHE A 701 -3.21 -12.68 -1.59
N GLY A 702 -3.15 -11.50 -2.22
CA GLY A 702 -1.93 -10.72 -2.42
C GLY A 702 -1.22 -11.00 -3.74
N GLU A 703 -1.52 -12.12 -4.41
CA GLU A 703 -0.99 -12.44 -5.74
C GLU A 703 -1.28 -11.30 -6.74
N GLU A 704 -2.44 -10.66 -6.62
CA GLU A 704 -2.88 -9.50 -7.40
C GLU A 704 -2.04 -8.23 -7.22
N TYR A 705 -1.08 -8.23 -6.29
CA TYR A 705 -0.19 -7.10 -6.02
C TYR A 705 1.30 -7.39 -6.25
N THR A 706 1.66 -8.63 -6.60
CA THR A 706 3.04 -9.09 -6.81
C THR A 706 3.76 -8.33 -7.93
N TYR A 707 3.05 -7.96 -8.98
CA TYR A 707 3.60 -7.22 -10.12
C TYR A 707 2.69 -6.08 -10.57
N HIS A 708 3.29 -5.09 -11.22
CA HIS A 708 2.62 -4.11 -12.04
C HIS A 708 2.52 -4.61 -13.47
N VAL A 709 1.39 -4.34 -14.12
CA VAL A 709 1.16 -4.59 -15.54
C VAL A 709 0.47 -3.39 -16.15
N PHE A 710 0.66 -3.19 -17.45
CA PHE A 710 0.06 -2.09 -18.22
C PHE A 710 -1.39 -2.44 -18.61
N PRO A 711 -2.42 -1.85 -18.00
CA PRO A 711 -3.81 -2.24 -18.26
C PRO A 711 -4.25 -1.91 -19.68
N TYR A 712 -3.75 -0.81 -20.26
CA TYR A 712 -4.08 -0.39 -21.63
C TYR A 712 -3.64 -1.38 -22.71
N LEU A 713 -2.64 -2.23 -22.41
CA LEU A 713 -2.20 -3.30 -23.31
C LEU A 713 -3.05 -4.57 -23.17
N GLN A 714 -4.09 -4.61 -22.33
CA GLN A 714 -4.89 -5.83 -22.12
C GLN A 714 -5.51 -6.36 -23.41
N THR A 715 -6.04 -5.50 -24.28
CA THR A 715 -6.60 -5.93 -25.57
C THR A 715 -5.55 -6.56 -26.47
N LEU A 716 -4.36 -5.93 -26.56
CA LEU A 716 -3.22 -6.47 -27.30
C LEU A 716 -2.75 -7.81 -26.71
N ARG A 717 -2.64 -7.91 -25.38
CA ARG A 717 -2.30 -9.15 -24.67
C ARG A 717 -3.27 -10.27 -24.99
N LEU A 718 -4.58 -9.99 -24.98
CA LEU A 718 -5.62 -10.96 -25.32
C LEU A 718 -5.54 -11.38 -26.80
N GLN A 719 -5.19 -10.46 -27.72
CA GLN A 719 -4.95 -10.78 -29.12
C GLN A 719 -3.70 -11.66 -29.31
N LEU A 720 -2.57 -11.31 -28.68
CA LEU A 720 -1.34 -12.11 -28.71
C LEU A 720 -1.54 -13.51 -28.13
N ASN A 721 -2.35 -13.62 -27.07
CA ASN A 721 -2.70 -14.90 -26.48
C ASN A 721 -3.49 -15.81 -27.47
N ARG A 722 -4.27 -15.26 -28.40
CA ARG A 722 -4.90 -16.06 -29.48
C ARG A 722 -3.86 -16.75 -30.37
N PHE A 723 -2.68 -16.16 -30.50
CA PHE A 723 -1.53 -16.73 -31.20
C PHE A 723 -0.59 -17.53 -30.28
N ARG A 724 -0.98 -17.77 -29.02
CA ARG A 724 -0.16 -18.41 -27.96
C ARG A 724 1.17 -17.70 -27.69
N VAL A 725 1.23 -16.39 -27.96
CA VAL A 725 2.41 -15.57 -27.67
C VAL A 725 2.26 -14.93 -26.29
N PRO A 726 3.24 -15.11 -25.39
CA PRO A 726 3.18 -14.50 -24.08
C PRO A 726 3.41 -13.00 -24.14
N GLY A 727 2.31 -12.22 -24.11
CA GLY A 727 2.35 -10.76 -24.25
C GLY A 727 2.35 -9.97 -22.94
N ILE A 728 2.43 -10.62 -21.78
CA ILE A 728 2.37 -9.91 -20.49
C ILE A 728 3.68 -9.16 -20.23
N LEU A 729 3.63 -7.83 -20.34
CA LEU A 729 4.68 -6.94 -19.88
C LEU A 729 4.41 -6.55 -18.42
N PHE A 730 5.27 -7.01 -17.53
CA PHE A 730 5.17 -6.79 -16.10
C PHE A 730 6.45 -6.17 -15.53
N PHE A 731 6.30 -5.47 -14.41
CA PHE A 731 7.38 -4.86 -13.64
C PHE A 731 7.07 -5.01 -12.14
N GLY A 732 7.99 -5.52 -11.35
CA GLY A 732 7.85 -5.66 -9.90
C GLY A 732 8.69 -4.64 -9.13
N GLU A 733 9.93 -4.96 -8.79
CA GLU A 733 10.84 -4.04 -8.07
C GLU A 733 11.60 -3.07 -8.98
N ALA A 734 11.80 -1.83 -8.51
CA ALA A 734 12.52 -0.81 -9.27
C ALA A 734 14.00 -1.14 -9.50
N SER A 735 14.64 -1.76 -8.51
CA SER A 735 16.04 -2.22 -8.65
C SER A 735 16.19 -3.41 -9.60
N CYS A 736 15.10 -4.14 -9.88
CA CYS A 736 15.13 -5.37 -10.64
C CYS A 736 13.72 -5.71 -11.15
N PHE A 737 13.42 -5.30 -12.39
CA PHE A 737 12.04 -5.26 -12.90
C PHE A 737 11.31 -6.60 -12.88
N TYR A 738 12.02 -7.73 -12.93
CA TYR A 738 11.42 -9.05 -12.94
C TYR A 738 11.28 -9.69 -11.56
N MET A 739 11.81 -9.06 -10.51
CA MET A 739 11.59 -9.51 -9.14
C MET A 739 10.21 -9.03 -8.67
N PRO A 740 9.43 -9.85 -7.94
CA PRO A 740 8.13 -9.45 -7.46
C PRO A 740 8.26 -8.38 -6.39
N ARG A 741 7.19 -7.63 -6.14
CA ARG A 741 7.10 -6.67 -5.04
C ARG A 741 7.29 -7.37 -3.69
N ASN A 742 8.22 -6.88 -2.86
CA ASN A 742 8.52 -7.47 -1.56
C ASN A 742 7.64 -6.96 -0.40
N ASP A 743 6.81 -5.95 -0.64
CA ASP A 743 5.90 -5.32 0.35
C ASP A 743 4.49 -5.97 0.39
N VAL A 744 4.36 -7.13 -0.26
CA VAL A 744 3.14 -7.90 -0.44
C VAL A 744 3.02 -8.98 0.65
N ASP A 745 1.77 -9.29 0.99
CA ASP A 745 1.40 -10.40 1.87
C ASP A 745 0.85 -11.50 1.00
N LEU A 746 1.55 -12.62 0.91
CA LEU A 746 1.05 -13.80 0.20
C LEU A 746 0.42 -14.74 1.21
N ILE A 747 -0.91 -14.75 1.24
CA ILE A 747 -1.70 -15.62 2.12
C ILE A 747 -2.45 -16.60 1.23
N THR A 748 -2.03 -17.86 1.27
CA THR A 748 -2.66 -18.94 0.51
C THR A 748 -3.56 -19.75 1.42
N VAL A 749 -4.82 -19.89 1.05
CA VAL A 749 -5.78 -20.75 1.75
C VAL A 749 -6.03 -21.99 0.90
N VAL A 750 -5.72 -23.16 1.45
CA VAL A 750 -6.08 -24.46 0.91
C VAL A 750 -7.43 -24.85 1.50
N GLY A 751 -8.47 -24.77 0.67
CA GLY A 751 -9.84 -25.10 1.06
C GLY A 751 -10.08 -26.60 1.19
N LYS A 752 -11.24 -26.94 1.72
CA LYS A 752 -11.70 -28.34 1.84
C LYS A 752 -11.72 -29.08 0.51
N PRO A 753 -11.43 -30.39 0.50
CA PRO A 753 -11.50 -31.19 -0.71
C PRO A 753 -12.94 -31.38 -1.16
N LEU A 754 -13.15 -31.26 -2.47
CA LEU A 754 -14.28 -31.85 -3.15
C LEU A 754 -13.91 -33.31 -3.49
N CYS A 755 -14.46 -34.26 -2.74
CA CYS A 755 -14.23 -35.69 -2.94
C CYS A 755 -14.96 -36.17 -4.20
N LEU A 756 -14.25 -36.31 -5.31
CA LEU A 756 -14.83 -36.70 -6.58
C LEU A 756 -14.98 -38.24 -6.67
N PRO A 757 -16.13 -38.75 -7.14
CA PRO A 757 -16.26 -40.18 -7.40
C PRO A 757 -15.35 -40.61 -8.55
N ARG A 758 -14.92 -41.87 -8.53
CA ARG A 758 -14.20 -42.45 -9.67
C ARG A 758 -15.19 -42.88 -10.76
N ILE A 759 -15.14 -42.21 -11.91
CA ILE A 759 -15.96 -42.51 -13.09
C ILE A 759 -15.02 -42.68 -14.29
N GLU A 760 -14.90 -43.89 -14.83
CA GLU A 760 -13.93 -44.20 -15.91
C GLU A 760 -14.19 -43.40 -17.20
N HIS A 761 -15.47 -43.28 -17.56
CA HIS A 761 -15.94 -42.53 -18.74
C HIS A 761 -16.95 -41.45 -18.32
N PRO A 762 -16.50 -40.34 -17.70
CA PRO A 762 -17.41 -39.31 -17.22
C PRO A 762 -18.11 -38.63 -18.40
N THR A 763 -19.43 -38.48 -18.29
CA THR A 763 -20.25 -37.79 -19.29
C THR A 763 -19.98 -36.28 -19.25
N LYS A 764 -20.47 -35.52 -20.25
CA LYS A 764 -20.30 -34.07 -20.24
C LYS A 764 -21.06 -33.44 -19.07
N GLU A 765 -22.21 -34.01 -18.75
CA GLU A 765 -23.12 -33.63 -17.68
C GLU A 765 -22.46 -33.85 -16.31
N ASP A 766 -21.80 -35.01 -16.12
CA ASP A 766 -21.02 -35.28 -14.90
C ASP A 766 -19.92 -34.23 -14.70
N VAL A 767 -19.14 -33.96 -15.75
CA VAL A 767 -18.04 -33.00 -15.67
C VAL A 767 -18.56 -31.59 -15.40
N GLN A 768 -19.67 -31.17 -16.01
CA GLN A 768 -20.29 -29.86 -15.76
C GLN A 768 -20.81 -29.74 -14.33
N LYS A 769 -21.46 -30.78 -13.80
CA LYS A 769 -21.95 -30.82 -12.42
C LYS A 769 -20.81 -30.59 -11.42
N TYR A 770 -19.74 -31.37 -11.51
CA TYR A 770 -18.61 -31.25 -10.58
C TYR A 770 -17.76 -30.00 -10.81
N HIS A 771 -17.70 -29.49 -12.04
CA HIS A 771 -17.07 -28.20 -12.34
C HIS A 771 -17.84 -27.03 -11.72
N ALA A 772 -19.18 -27.06 -11.76
CA ALA A 772 -20.02 -26.07 -11.09
C ALA A 772 -19.83 -26.08 -9.57
N GLN A 773 -19.83 -27.27 -8.95
CA GLN A 773 -19.55 -27.43 -7.52
C GLN A 773 -18.16 -26.91 -7.15
N TYR A 774 -17.16 -27.16 -7.99
CA TYR A 774 -15.81 -26.63 -7.77
C TYR A 774 -15.75 -25.10 -7.86
N MET A 775 -16.43 -24.48 -8.83
CA MET A 775 -16.50 -23.03 -8.95
C MET A 775 -17.20 -22.38 -7.75
N GLU A 776 -18.28 -23.00 -7.25
CA GLU A 776 -18.97 -22.56 -6.05
C GLU A 776 -18.06 -22.66 -4.81
N ALA A 777 -17.42 -23.81 -4.59
CA ALA A 777 -16.48 -23.99 -3.48
C ALA A 777 -15.31 -22.99 -3.52
N LEU A 778 -14.77 -22.68 -4.71
CA LEU A 778 -13.72 -21.68 -4.87
C LEU A 778 -14.22 -20.25 -4.58
N LYS A 779 -15.44 -19.92 -4.99
CA LYS A 779 -16.08 -18.63 -4.72
C LYS A 779 -16.36 -18.47 -3.24
N ASP A 780 -16.91 -19.49 -2.58
CA ASP A 780 -17.15 -19.50 -1.14
C ASP A 780 -15.84 -19.35 -0.37
N LEU A 781 -14.78 -20.06 -0.77
CA LEU A 781 -13.45 -19.90 -0.19
C LEU A 781 -12.98 -18.45 -0.29
N PHE A 782 -13.13 -17.82 -1.45
CA PHE A 782 -12.79 -16.41 -1.61
C PHE A 782 -13.64 -15.50 -0.72
N ASP A 783 -14.97 -15.64 -0.76
CA ASP A 783 -15.90 -14.77 -0.06
C ASP A 783 -15.82 -14.89 1.47
N ASN A 784 -15.53 -16.08 2.00
CA ASN A 784 -15.34 -16.32 3.43
C ASN A 784 -14.08 -15.63 3.97
N TYR A 785 -13.02 -15.54 3.17
CA TYR A 785 -11.70 -15.07 3.63
C TYR A 785 -11.33 -13.67 3.14
N LYS A 786 -12.01 -13.11 2.12
CA LYS A 786 -11.68 -11.77 1.59
C LYS A 786 -11.81 -10.66 2.64
N GLY A 787 -12.76 -10.77 3.56
CA GLY A 787 -12.95 -9.78 4.62
C GLY A 787 -11.77 -9.70 5.59
N VAL A 788 -10.97 -10.78 5.67
CA VAL A 788 -9.81 -10.89 6.55
C VAL A 788 -8.50 -10.64 5.79
N TYR A 789 -8.32 -11.28 4.63
CA TYR A 789 -7.03 -11.34 3.93
C TYR A 789 -6.92 -10.43 2.72
N ALA A 790 -8.03 -10.01 2.10
CA ALA A 790 -7.96 -9.12 0.94
C ALA A 790 -7.65 -7.69 1.39
N VAL A 791 -6.93 -6.95 0.54
CA VAL A 791 -6.66 -5.52 0.79
C VAL A 791 -7.96 -4.70 0.73
N ASP A 792 -8.89 -5.10 -0.13
CA ASP A 792 -10.24 -4.57 -0.21
C ASP A 792 -11.23 -5.64 0.31
N PRO A 793 -11.85 -5.45 1.48
CA PRO A 793 -12.83 -6.38 2.04
C PRO A 793 -14.05 -6.59 1.14
N ASN A 794 -14.36 -5.61 0.28
CA ASN A 794 -15.47 -5.66 -0.66
C ASN A 794 -15.06 -6.19 -2.04
N ALA A 795 -13.85 -6.75 -2.16
CA ALA A 795 -13.37 -7.32 -3.40
C ALA A 795 -14.34 -8.37 -3.96
N THR A 796 -14.42 -8.43 -5.29
CA THR A 796 -15.24 -9.39 -6.02
C THR A 796 -14.36 -10.31 -6.85
N LEU A 797 -14.66 -11.60 -6.84
CA LEU A 797 -14.01 -12.58 -7.70
C LEU A 797 -14.65 -12.60 -9.09
N GLU A 798 -13.91 -12.17 -10.11
CA GLU A 798 -14.33 -12.17 -11.51
C GLU A 798 -13.89 -13.49 -12.18
N ILE A 799 -14.82 -14.39 -12.50
CA ILE A 799 -14.53 -15.68 -13.16
C ILE A 799 -14.96 -15.62 -14.64
N PHE A 800 -13.99 -15.84 -15.54
CA PHE A 800 -14.14 -15.81 -17.00
C PHE A 800 -14.19 -17.20 -17.63
#